data_AF-A0A161JGQ4-F1
#
_entry.id   AF-A0A161JGQ4-F1
#
_cell.length_a   1.000
_cell.length_b   1.000
_cell.length_c   1.000
_cell.angle_alpha   90.00
_cell.angle_beta   90.00
_cell.angle_gamma   90.00
#
_symmetry.space_group_name_H-M   'P 1'
#
loop_
_entity.id
_entity.type
_entity.pdbx_description
1 polymer ?
#
loop_
_entity_poly.entity_id
_entity_poly.type
_entity_poly.pdbx_seq_one_letter_code
_entity_poly.pdbx_strand_id
1 'polypeptide(L)'
;MAQALRTSRPALRHRLTVTAASRDEALSALRTAAPATPAVPDEPARVAFLLPGGGTQYPGMGAELYRDHDVYRDIVDECARILRPVLGADVRASLYEGAPADHTTTFLGLVATEYALARTLMAAGVRPDALIGHSLGEYTAACLAGVVDLADMLPLVAERIRLISEAGGATVGVAAPVEDVMPLLGDELSLAAVNGPAACTVAGYDEAVARFERELARRDVPFRRVRIPAAAHSHVLDPVLATYEKHLRGVTLRPPRIPFVTNVTGTWVTDEQATSVSHWLDHTRGTVRFADGIAALWERGRPVLLEIGPADTLTKLAAARLAPDAPVTVTSMRHAKAEASDGFVLAEALGRLWSAGVESALPPVPGAPRTVPLPPYAFERHRHWIDAPGARATGSDAPDPALSGPDLAPRPRLATEHVPPRTDREREVARLWEETLGIGGIGVHDNFFDLGGDSMRAVLLAGRLRQAGVLDLAAATLLAAPTIAGVLAATDGTEAADDGADQPSSGTPSAFAPLLPLRAEGGATPLFCVHPGAGVSWRYTGLLPHLGGDQPVYGIQAAGLDGGRPPAPDAPSMVASYVGLVREVQPHGPYRLLGWSYGGFVAHAMARALQDQGERVELLAMLDAPQPYGDDAYDTAAAERQVAALLMRVAGLPVDTGAELPGVGDVLDLIDSKVAADPTSSPVTRAQAAAIADVMRNNLRIAPQFEPGAFDGDVLFFGADDETAADGPGDLAVQPGKADAWRPHVRGTLHELAVPCGHYEMTEPEPIALIGKAVAEALRGTPDSRRPVPDPRPGRPDRPGDTA
;
A
#
# COMPACT_ATOMS: atom_id res chain seq x y z
N MET A 1 -11.46 11.58 29.81
CA MET A 1 -12.54 11.56 28.80
C MET A 1 -13.03 10.14 28.54
N ALA A 2 -12.22 9.23 27.99
CA ALA A 2 -12.61 7.84 27.68
C ALA A 2 -13.29 7.09 28.85
N GLN A 3 -12.72 7.17 30.06
CA GLN A 3 -13.32 6.58 31.26
C GLN A 3 -14.71 7.17 31.58
N ALA A 4 -14.90 8.48 31.44
CA ALA A 4 -16.17 9.14 31.70
C ALA A 4 -17.24 8.69 30.69
N LEU A 5 -16.90 8.60 29.40
CA LEU A 5 -17.81 8.08 28.37
C LEU A 5 -18.25 6.63 28.66
N ARG A 6 -17.32 5.77 29.08
CA ARG A 6 -17.61 4.36 29.40
C ARG A 6 -18.40 4.14 30.69
N THR A 7 -18.34 5.07 31.65
CA THR A 7 -18.96 4.88 32.97
C THR A 7 -20.21 5.72 33.20
N SER A 8 -20.41 6.80 32.44
CA SER A 8 -21.50 7.78 32.65
C SER A 8 -22.45 7.92 31.46
N ARG A 9 -22.29 7.10 30.42
CA ARG A 9 -23.18 7.07 29.25
C ARG A 9 -23.67 5.63 28.99
N PRO A 10 -24.96 5.45 28.68
CA PRO A 10 -25.46 4.16 28.22
C PRO A 10 -24.92 3.84 26.82
N ALA A 11 -24.65 2.56 26.55
CA ALA A 11 -24.36 2.07 25.20
C ALA A 11 -25.67 2.04 24.39
N LEU A 12 -25.80 2.94 23.40
CA LEU A 12 -26.95 3.00 22.50
C LEU A 12 -26.74 2.09 21.28
N ARG A 13 -27.75 1.96 20.41
CA ARG A 13 -27.71 1.08 19.24
C ARG A 13 -26.73 1.55 18.15
N HIS A 14 -26.60 2.87 17.95
CA HIS A 14 -25.64 3.44 17.03
C HIS A 14 -24.35 3.73 17.77
N ARG A 15 -23.28 3.05 17.36
CA ARG A 15 -22.00 3.06 18.05
C ARG A 15 -20.89 3.43 17.09
N LEU A 16 -20.00 4.25 17.61
CA LEU A 16 -18.77 4.65 16.96
C LEU A 16 -17.71 4.76 18.04
N THR A 17 -16.54 4.21 17.76
CA THR A 17 -15.36 4.33 18.60
C THR A 17 -14.25 5.05 17.85
N VAL A 18 -13.50 5.88 18.58
CA VAL A 18 -12.30 6.54 18.10
C VAL A 18 -11.15 6.17 19.03
N THR A 19 -10.06 5.71 18.45
CA THR A 19 -8.79 5.47 19.14
C THR A 19 -7.84 6.62 18.80
N ALA A 20 -7.20 7.19 19.82
CA ALA A 20 -6.30 8.33 19.67
C ALA A 20 -5.29 8.35 20.82
N ALA A 21 -4.04 8.69 20.52
CA ALA A 21 -2.98 8.90 21.51
C ALA A 21 -2.98 10.34 22.05
N SER A 22 -3.58 11.28 21.30
CA SER A 22 -3.64 12.69 21.66
C SER A 22 -5.04 13.30 21.51
N ARG A 23 -5.24 14.48 22.10
CA ARG A 23 -6.49 15.25 21.94
C ARG A 23 -6.73 15.64 20.49
N ASP A 24 -5.67 16.04 19.78
CA ASP A 24 -5.79 16.55 18.41
C ASP A 24 -6.09 15.42 17.43
N GLU A 25 -5.50 14.24 17.63
CA GLU A 25 -5.90 13.01 16.93
C GLU A 25 -7.37 12.66 17.20
N ALA A 26 -7.81 12.71 18.47
CA ALA A 26 -9.20 12.40 18.81
C ALA A 26 -10.17 13.37 18.13
N LEU A 27 -9.84 14.67 18.10
CA LEU A 27 -10.65 15.69 17.41
C LEU A 27 -10.65 15.48 15.90
N SER A 28 -9.49 15.17 15.31
CA SER A 28 -9.37 14.87 13.88
C SER A 28 -10.24 13.67 13.51
N ALA A 29 -10.06 12.54 14.21
CA ALA A 29 -10.79 11.31 13.97
C ALA A 29 -12.31 11.46 14.22
N LEU A 30 -12.74 12.20 15.24
CA LEU A 30 -14.17 12.46 15.46
C LEU A 30 -14.79 13.36 14.38
N ARG A 31 -14.01 14.25 13.74
CA ARG A 31 -14.48 15.11 12.65
C ARG A 31 -14.56 14.40 11.31
N THR A 32 -13.73 13.37 11.11
CA THR A 32 -13.69 12.56 9.89
C THR A 32 -14.54 11.29 9.99
N ALA A 33 -14.89 10.84 11.19
CA ALA A 33 -15.70 9.65 11.37
C ALA A 33 -17.06 9.79 10.68
N ALA A 34 -17.36 8.85 9.78
CA ALA A 34 -18.65 8.76 9.12
C ALA A 34 -19.71 8.23 10.11
N PRO A 35 -20.89 8.86 10.23
CA PRO A 35 -21.92 8.46 11.20
C PRO A 35 -22.68 7.18 10.81
N ALA A 36 -22.41 6.58 9.65
CA ALA A 36 -23.16 5.44 9.14
C ALA A 36 -22.61 4.09 9.63
N THR A 37 -22.58 3.87 10.95
CA THR A 37 -22.49 2.51 11.47
C THR A 37 -23.91 1.93 11.51
N PRO A 38 -24.17 0.75 10.92
CA PRO A 38 -25.46 0.10 11.06
C PRO A 38 -25.78 -0.09 12.55
N ALA A 39 -27.06 0.02 12.90
CA ALA A 39 -27.50 -0.15 14.27
C ALA A 39 -27.11 -1.55 14.77
N VAL A 40 -26.53 -1.62 15.97
CA VAL A 40 -26.28 -2.89 16.64
C VAL A 40 -27.62 -3.60 16.83
N PRO A 41 -27.78 -4.84 16.32
CA PRO A 41 -29.00 -5.61 16.50
C PRO A 41 -29.22 -5.98 17.97
N ASP A 42 -30.46 -6.34 18.33
CA ASP A 42 -30.79 -6.74 19.71
C ASP A 42 -30.18 -8.12 20.07
N GLU A 43 -29.85 -8.94 19.07
CA GLU A 43 -29.13 -10.20 19.28
C GLU A 43 -27.63 -9.96 19.50
N PRO A 44 -26.98 -10.68 20.44
CA PRO A 44 -25.55 -10.56 20.64
C PRO A 44 -24.75 -10.87 19.37
N ALA A 45 -23.80 -10.01 19.03
CA ALA A 45 -22.90 -10.23 17.90
C ALA A 45 -22.06 -11.49 18.14
N ARG A 46 -21.98 -12.35 17.13
CA ARG A 46 -21.11 -13.52 17.13
C ARG A 46 -19.72 -13.14 16.63
N VAL A 47 -18.69 -13.79 17.17
CA VAL A 47 -17.29 -13.52 16.79
C VAL A 47 -16.62 -14.79 16.29
N ALA A 48 -15.98 -14.71 15.13
CA ALA A 48 -15.12 -15.76 14.61
C ALA A 48 -13.66 -15.32 14.67
N PHE A 49 -12.79 -16.17 15.23
CA PHE A 49 -11.34 -15.92 15.16
C PHE A 49 -10.76 -16.56 13.91
N LEU A 50 -9.99 -15.77 13.16
CA LEU A 50 -9.25 -16.17 11.97
C LEU A 50 -7.77 -16.25 12.34
N LEU A 51 -7.18 -17.44 12.27
CA LEU A 51 -5.79 -17.70 12.66
C LEU A 51 -4.92 -17.83 11.40
N PRO A 52 -3.99 -16.90 11.14
CA PRO A 52 -3.13 -16.95 9.95
C PRO A 52 -2.18 -18.16 9.94
N GLY A 53 -1.67 -18.51 8.76
CA GLY A 53 -0.76 -19.65 8.59
C GLY A 53 0.72 -19.28 8.55
N GLY A 54 1.02 -18.10 8.01
CA GLY A 54 2.39 -17.72 7.68
C GLY A 54 2.47 -16.66 6.58
N GLY A 55 3.57 -15.91 6.55
CA GLY A 55 3.87 -14.89 5.55
C GLY A 55 3.77 -13.45 6.03
N THR A 56 3.23 -13.21 7.23
CA THR A 56 3.06 -11.87 7.82
C THR A 56 3.81 -11.69 9.14
N GLN A 57 4.50 -12.72 9.62
CA GLN A 57 5.30 -12.67 10.83
C GLN A 57 6.56 -11.81 10.66
N TYR A 58 6.97 -11.14 11.73
CA TYR A 58 8.14 -10.27 11.74
C TYR A 58 8.79 -10.21 13.13
N PRO A 59 10.12 -9.99 13.24
CA PRO A 59 10.78 -9.75 14.52
C PRO A 59 10.18 -8.55 15.25
N GLY A 60 9.87 -8.71 16.53
CA GLY A 60 9.27 -7.69 17.38
C GLY A 60 7.75 -7.66 17.40
N MET A 61 7.06 -8.56 16.69
CA MET A 61 5.59 -8.65 16.77
C MET A 61 5.13 -9.00 18.20
N GLY A 62 4.19 -8.23 18.74
CA GLY A 62 3.67 -8.45 20.09
C GLY A 62 4.60 -8.04 21.22
N ALA A 63 5.74 -7.39 20.94
CA ALA A 63 6.71 -6.98 21.97
C ALA A 63 6.10 -5.99 23.00
N GLU A 64 5.24 -5.09 22.55
CA GLU A 64 4.52 -4.18 23.46
C GLU A 64 3.48 -4.95 24.28
N LEU A 65 2.75 -5.89 23.67
CA LEU A 65 1.78 -6.72 24.38
C LEU A 65 2.45 -7.57 25.45
N TYR A 66 3.64 -8.12 25.16
CA TYR A 66 4.46 -8.84 26.12
C TYR A 66 4.88 -7.96 27.32
N ARG A 67 5.17 -6.69 27.08
CA ARG A 67 5.51 -5.74 28.15
C ARG A 67 4.30 -5.36 28.99
N ASP A 68 3.18 -5.06 28.34
CA ASP A 68 2.08 -4.30 28.93
C ASP A 68 0.87 -5.18 29.35
N HIS A 69 0.79 -6.44 28.91
CA HIS A 69 -0.31 -7.36 29.21
C HIS A 69 0.16 -8.65 29.88
N ASP A 70 -0.15 -8.80 31.17
CA ASP A 70 0.26 -9.96 31.98
C ASP A 70 -0.16 -11.30 31.37
N VAL A 71 -1.40 -11.43 30.92
CA VAL A 71 -1.90 -12.69 30.30
C VAL A 71 -1.13 -13.03 29.03
N TYR A 72 -0.80 -12.02 28.21
CA TYR A 72 -0.03 -12.24 26.99
C TYR A 72 1.38 -12.73 27.33
N ARG A 73 2.03 -12.03 28.28
CA ARG A 73 3.39 -12.34 28.75
C ARG A 73 3.49 -13.76 29.32
N ASP A 74 2.59 -14.12 30.24
CA ASP A 74 2.59 -15.41 30.90
C ASP A 74 2.46 -16.56 29.88
N ILE A 75 1.66 -16.37 28.83
CA ILE A 75 1.44 -17.38 27.79
C ILE A 75 2.65 -17.47 26.86
N VAL A 76 3.26 -16.35 26.47
CA VAL A 76 4.51 -16.37 25.70
C VAL A 76 5.62 -17.04 26.49
N ASP A 77 5.72 -16.79 27.79
CA ASP A 77 6.69 -17.43 28.67
C ASP A 77 6.44 -18.95 28.80
N GLU A 78 5.17 -19.37 28.86
CA GLU A 78 4.79 -20.77 28.81
C GLU A 78 5.19 -21.43 27.49
N CYS A 79 4.90 -20.78 26.35
CA CYS A 79 5.29 -21.25 25.02
C CYS A 79 6.81 -21.38 24.91
N ALA A 80 7.55 -20.37 25.38
CA ALA A 80 9.01 -20.37 25.39
C ALA A 80 9.57 -21.54 26.21
N ARG A 81 8.99 -21.82 27.39
CA ARG A 81 9.37 -22.96 28.22
C ARG A 81 9.14 -24.30 27.52
N ILE A 82 8.02 -24.46 26.81
CA ILE A 82 7.68 -25.69 26.06
C ILE A 82 8.62 -25.87 24.86
N LEU A 83 8.92 -24.77 24.15
CA LEU A 83 9.71 -24.79 22.92
C LEU A 83 11.22 -24.89 23.16
N ARG A 84 11.73 -24.43 24.31
CA ARG A 84 13.16 -24.45 24.62
C ARG A 84 13.84 -25.82 24.42
N PRO A 85 13.29 -26.96 24.91
CA PRO A 85 13.90 -28.27 24.64
C PRO A 85 13.79 -28.71 23.16
N VAL A 86 12.83 -28.17 22.40
CA VAL A 86 12.61 -28.50 20.99
C VAL A 86 13.56 -27.71 20.08
N LEU A 87 13.71 -26.42 20.35
CA LEU A 87 14.52 -25.48 19.56
C LEU A 87 16.00 -25.45 19.99
N GLY A 88 16.31 -25.89 21.21
CA GLY A 88 17.63 -25.70 21.81
C GLY A 88 17.94 -24.25 22.20
N ALA A 89 17.03 -23.32 21.94
CA ALA A 89 17.14 -21.89 22.21
C ALA A 89 15.81 -21.33 22.73
N ASP A 90 15.87 -20.14 23.32
CA ASP A 90 14.67 -19.41 23.75
C ASP A 90 14.05 -18.68 22.54
N VAL A 91 12.81 -19.04 22.17
CA VAL A 91 12.10 -18.42 21.04
C VAL A 91 11.99 -16.90 21.19
N ARG A 92 11.94 -16.40 22.44
CA ARG A 92 11.84 -14.96 22.75
C ARG A 92 13.08 -14.18 22.30
N ALA A 93 14.25 -14.81 22.27
CA ALA A 93 15.47 -14.15 21.80
C ALA A 93 15.33 -13.72 20.34
N SER A 94 14.75 -14.58 19.49
CA SER A 94 14.47 -14.21 18.10
C SER A 94 13.26 -13.28 17.96
N LEU A 95 12.22 -13.50 18.78
CA LEU A 95 10.97 -12.77 18.67
C LEU A 95 11.10 -11.31 19.15
N TYR A 96 11.92 -11.04 20.17
CA TYR A 96 12.00 -9.72 20.81
C TYR A 96 13.41 -9.11 20.85
N GLU A 97 14.47 -9.92 20.79
CA GLU A 97 15.86 -9.46 20.98
C GLU A 97 16.65 -9.40 19.65
N GLY A 98 15.99 -9.73 18.53
CA GLY A 98 16.61 -9.66 17.20
C GLY A 98 17.64 -10.77 16.94
N ALA A 99 17.64 -11.84 17.74
CA ALA A 99 18.50 -12.98 17.47
C ALA A 99 18.12 -13.64 16.12
N PRO A 100 19.09 -14.06 15.30
CA PRO A 100 18.80 -14.80 14.07
C PRO A 100 17.96 -16.04 14.37
N ALA A 101 16.94 -16.29 13.56
CA ALA A 101 16.08 -17.46 13.66
C ALA A 101 15.99 -18.17 12.32
N ASP A 102 15.92 -19.50 12.37
CA ASP A 102 15.54 -20.31 11.22
C ASP A 102 14.02 -20.18 10.95
N HIS A 103 13.57 -20.77 9.85
CA HIS A 103 12.15 -20.78 9.50
C HIS A 103 11.29 -21.40 10.59
N THR A 104 11.73 -22.50 11.20
CA THR A 104 11.01 -23.21 12.26
C THR A 104 10.74 -22.31 13.45
N THR A 105 11.78 -21.67 13.99
CA THR A 105 11.69 -20.75 15.13
C THR A 105 10.79 -19.56 14.80
N THR A 106 10.89 -19.03 13.58
CA THR A 106 10.06 -17.91 13.10
C THR A 106 8.57 -18.26 13.05
N PHE A 107 8.20 -19.43 12.52
CA PHE A 107 6.82 -19.90 12.48
C PHE A 107 6.26 -20.23 13.86
N LEU A 108 7.07 -20.79 14.75
CA LEU A 108 6.65 -21.04 16.12
C LEU A 108 6.48 -19.74 16.93
N GLY A 109 7.26 -18.71 16.61
CA GLY A 109 7.03 -17.36 17.12
C GLY A 109 5.66 -16.81 16.72
N LEU A 110 5.22 -17.06 15.48
CA LEU A 110 3.86 -16.72 15.03
C LEU A 110 2.80 -17.48 15.82
N VAL A 111 2.90 -18.82 15.90
CA VAL A 111 1.94 -19.65 16.65
C VAL A 111 1.83 -19.23 18.12
N ALA A 112 2.96 -18.94 18.77
CA ALA A 112 2.97 -18.45 20.15
C ALA A 112 2.29 -17.08 20.29
N THR A 113 2.51 -16.17 19.32
CA THR A 113 1.90 -14.84 19.26
C THR A 113 0.38 -14.93 19.06
N GLU A 114 -0.07 -15.74 18.10
CA GLU A 114 -1.50 -15.96 17.83
C GLU A 114 -2.22 -16.54 19.06
N TYR A 115 -1.64 -17.59 19.66
CA TYR A 115 -2.22 -18.23 20.82
C TYR A 115 -2.26 -17.28 22.03
N ALA A 116 -1.18 -16.54 22.30
CA ALA A 116 -1.15 -15.54 23.37
C ALA A 116 -2.20 -14.45 23.16
N LEU A 117 -2.29 -13.89 21.94
CA LEU A 117 -3.25 -12.83 21.61
C LEU A 117 -4.70 -13.30 21.74
N ALA A 118 -5.04 -14.49 21.21
CA ALA A 118 -6.36 -15.09 21.36
C ALA A 118 -6.74 -15.24 22.84
N ARG A 119 -5.81 -15.75 23.65
CA ARG A 119 -6.06 -15.98 25.08
C ARG A 119 -6.16 -14.68 25.87
N THR A 120 -5.41 -13.64 25.51
CA THR A 120 -5.57 -12.28 26.08
C THR A 120 -6.95 -11.72 25.78
N LEU A 121 -7.43 -11.84 24.54
CA LEU A 121 -8.78 -11.41 24.14
C LEU A 121 -9.88 -12.20 24.85
N MET A 122 -9.74 -13.53 24.93
CA MET A 122 -10.67 -14.40 25.65
C MET A 122 -10.73 -14.10 27.14
N ALA A 123 -9.59 -13.78 27.76
CA ALA A 123 -9.51 -13.35 29.16
C ALA A 123 -10.17 -11.98 29.38
N ALA A 124 -10.11 -11.08 28.39
CA ALA A 124 -10.82 -9.81 28.39
C ALA A 124 -12.34 -9.96 28.12
N GLY A 125 -12.80 -11.16 27.75
CA GLY A 125 -14.22 -11.47 27.54
C GLY A 125 -14.64 -11.56 26.07
N VAL A 126 -13.76 -11.31 25.11
CA VAL A 126 -14.01 -11.52 23.68
C VAL A 126 -13.83 -13.01 23.39
N ARG A 127 -14.93 -13.77 23.44
CA ARG A 127 -14.92 -15.22 23.23
C ARG A 127 -15.31 -15.55 21.79
N PRO A 128 -14.60 -16.45 21.10
CA PRO A 128 -15.00 -16.89 19.77
C PRO A 128 -16.18 -17.86 19.85
N ASP A 129 -17.18 -17.63 19.00
CA ASP A 129 -18.26 -18.58 18.69
C ASP A 129 -17.83 -19.62 17.66
N ALA A 130 -16.83 -19.27 16.85
CA ALA A 130 -16.23 -20.14 15.84
C ALA A 130 -14.75 -19.81 15.64
N LEU A 131 -13.99 -20.78 15.15
CA LEU A 131 -12.59 -20.60 14.76
C LEU A 131 -12.41 -21.07 13.31
N ILE A 132 -11.47 -20.45 12.60
CA ILE A 132 -10.92 -20.98 11.35
C ILE A 132 -9.44 -20.61 11.31
N GLY A 133 -8.60 -21.60 11.04
CA GLY A 133 -7.19 -21.36 10.78
C GLY A 133 -6.87 -21.50 9.31
N HIS A 134 -5.78 -20.90 8.86
CA HIS A 134 -5.21 -21.17 7.53
C HIS A 134 -3.93 -21.99 7.70
N SER A 135 -3.90 -23.21 7.17
CA SER A 135 -2.73 -24.10 7.24
C SER A 135 -2.22 -24.25 8.68
N LEU A 136 -1.11 -23.60 9.02
CA LEU A 136 -0.52 -23.64 10.37
C LEU A 136 -1.50 -23.14 11.44
N GLY A 137 -2.29 -22.10 11.14
CA GLY A 137 -3.24 -21.51 12.08
C GLY A 137 -4.36 -22.47 12.50
N GLU A 138 -4.61 -23.55 11.76
CA GLU A 138 -5.60 -24.57 12.17
C GLU A 138 -5.13 -25.33 13.42
N TYR A 139 -3.83 -25.50 13.63
CA TYR A 139 -3.30 -26.06 14.88
C TYR A 139 -3.51 -25.11 16.06
N THR A 140 -3.34 -23.80 15.86
CA THR A 140 -3.69 -22.77 16.86
C THR A 140 -5.19 -22.83 17.17
N ALA A 141 -6.04 -22.89 16.15
CA ALA A 141 -7.50 -23.01 16.29
C ALA A 141 -7.90 -24.28 17.06
N ALA A 142 -7.34 -25.43 16.70
CA ALA A 142 -7.59 -26.71 17.36
C ALA A 142 -7.12 -26.70 18.83
N CYS A 143 -5.99 -26.06 19.12
CA CYS A 143 -5.51 -25.88 20.48
C CYS A 143 -6.47 -25.00 21.31
N LEU A 144 -6.95 -23.89 20.75
CA LEU A 144 -7.94 -23.01 21.39
C LEU A 144 -9.29 -23.73 21.59
N ALA A 145 -9.71 -24.57 20.64
CA ALA A 145 -10.89 -25.42 20.74
C ALA A 145 -10.73 -26.56 21.77
N GLY A 146 -9.51 -26.84 22.22
CA GLY A 146 -9.20 -27.90 23.18
C GLY A 146 -9.07 -29.29 22.57
N VAL A 147 -8.88 -29.38 21.25
CA VAL A 147 -8.60 -30.65 20.56
C VAL A 147 -7.24 -31.20 20.97
N VAL A 148 -6.25 -30.32 21.10
CA VAL A 148 -4.88 -30.65 21.50
C VAL A 148 -4.42 -29.67 22.58
N ASP A 149 -3.64 -30.15 23.54
CA ASP A 149 -3.07 -29.29 24.58
C ASP A 149 -1.86 -28.52 24.04
N LEU A 150 -1.62 -27.31 24.55
CA LEU A 150 -0.50 -26.45 24.09
C LEU A 150 0.86 -27.16 24.17
N ALA A 151 1.07 -27.94 25.24
CA ALA A 151 2.29 -28.70 25.49
C ALA A 151 2.57 -29.79 24.44
N ASP A 152 1.53 -30.30 23.79
CA ASP A 152 1.64 -31.30 22.72
C ASP A 152 1.61 -30.65 21.33
N MET A 153 0.82 -29.58 21.16
CA MET A 153 0.67 -28.86 19.90
C MET A 153 1.99 -28.23 19.45
N LEU A 154 2.70 -27.53 20.35
CA LEU A 154 3.93 -26.81 19.98
C LEU A 154 5.04 -27.74 19.46
N PRO A 155 5.40 -28.86 20.15
CA PRO A 155 6.35 -29.83 19.60
C PRO A 155 5.87 -30.49 18.30
N LEU A 156 4.58 -30.82 18.20
CA LEU A 156 4.01 -31.42 16.99
C LEU A 156 4.12 -30.48 15.78
N VAL A 157 3.83 -29.19 15.98
CA VAL A 157 3.94 -28.16 14.95
C VAL A 157 5.40 -27.91 14.57
N ALA A 158 6.32 -27.89 15.54
CA ALA A 158 7.74 -27.77 15.27
C ALA A 158 8.22 -28.90 14.33
N GLU A 159 7.81 -30.14 14.62
CA GLU A 159 8.15 -31.29 13.78
C GLU A 159 7.49 -31.21 12.40
N ARG A 160 6.24 -30.75 12.31
CA ARG A 160 5.57 -30.51 11.02
C ARG A 160 6.35 -29.53 10.15
N ILE A 161 6.76 -28.39 10.72
CA ILE A 161 7.52 -27.36 9.98
C ILE A 161 8.88 -27.91 9.53
N ARG A 162 9.56 -28.67 10.41
CA ARG A 162 10.83 -29.32 10.11
C ARG A 162 10.70 -30.30 8.94
N LEU A 163 9.71 -31.19 8.98
CA LEU A 163 9.47 -32.20 7.93
C LEU A 163 9.07 -31.56 6.59
N ILE A 164 8.23 -30.52 6.61
CA ILE A 164 7.88 -29.76 5.39
C ILE A 164 9.12 -29.09 4.80
N SER A 165 9.97 -28.51 5.64
CA SER A 165 11.21 -27.86 5.19
C SER A 165 12.22 -28.89 4.64
N GLU A 166 12.31 -30.06 5.26
CA GLU A 166 13.17 -31.18 4.81
C GLU A 166 12.73 -31.73 3.46
N ALA A 167 11.42 -31.77 3.19
CA ALA A 167 10.88 -32.21 1.90
C ALA A 167 11.20 -31.25 0.74
N GLY A 168 11.39 -29.95 1.03
CA GLY A 168 11.75 -28.93 0.04
C GLY A 168 10.62 -28.60 -0.95
N GLY A 169 10.99 -28.14 -2.14
CA GLY A 169 10.07 -27.67 -3.17
C GLY A 169 9.67 -26.21 -3.02
N ALA A 170 8.70 -25.78 -3.82
CA ALA A 170 8.27 -24.39 -3.88
C ALA A 170 6.75 -24.25 -3.83
N THR A 171 6.31 -23.07 -3.39
CA THR A 171 4.90 -22.67 -3.34
C THR A 171 4.72 -21.31 -4.02
N VAL A 172 3.70 -21.16 -4.86
CA VAL A 172 3.38 -19.93 -5.60
C VAL A 172 1.91 -19.55 -5.41
N GLY A 173 1.64 -18.30 -5.06
CA GLY A 173 0.30 -17.72 -5.06
C GLY A 173 -0.05 -17.21 -6.47
N VAL A 174 -1.26 -17.49 -6.92
CA VAL A 174 -1.76 -17.16 -8.26
C VAL A 174 -3.03 -16.32 -8.12
N ALA A 175 -3.06 -15.16 -8.78
CA ALA A 175 -4.21 -14.28 -8.82
C ALA A 175 -5.17 -14.69 -9.95
N ALA A 176 -5.72 -15.90 -9.85
CA ALA A 176 -6.68 -16.44 -10.81
C ALA A 176 -7.70 -17.37 -10.12
N PRO A 177 -8.87 -17.59 -10.73
CA PRO A 177 -9.81 -18.62 -10.31
C PRO A 177 -9.21 -20.02 -10.41
N VAL A 178 -9.68 -20.94 -9.56
CA VAL A 178 -9.17 -22.32 -9.50
C VAL A 178 -9.47 -23.06 -10.79
N GLU A 179 -10.62 -22.81 -11.41
CA GLU A 179 -11.05 -23.38 -12.68
C GLU A 179 -10.08 -23.11 -13.83
N ASP A 180 -9.39 -21.96 -13.81
CA ASP A 180 -8.41 -21.58 -14.84
C ASP A 180 -7.03 -22.19 -14.57
N VAL A 181 -6.71 -22.43 -13.29
CA VAL A 181 -5.42 -22.96 -12.83
C VAL A 181 -5.38 -24.49 -12.85
N MET A 182 -6.48 -25.15 -12.51
CA MET A 182 -6.56 -26.62 -12.43
C MET A 182 -6.09 -27.35 -13.69
N PRO A 183 -6.44 -26.92 -14.93
CA PRO A 183 -5.96 -27.55 -16.15
C PRO A 183 -4.44 -27.48 -16.36
N LEU A 184 -3.75 -26.59 -15.64
CA LEU A 184 -2.32 -26.31 -15.80
C LEU A 184 -1.42 -27.10 -14.84
N LEU A 185 -2.00 -27.78 -13.84
CA LEU A 185 -1.22 -28.41 -12.77
C LEU A 185 -0.49 -29.69 -13.24
N GLY A 186 -1.13 -30.49 -14.10
CA GLY A 186 -0.62 -31.83 -14.42
C GLY A 186 -0.44 -32.70 -13.17
N ASP A 187 0.45 -33.69 -13.25
CA ASP A 187 0.71 -34.64 -12.14
C ASP A 187 1.83 -34.18 -11.19
N GLU A 188 2.64 -33.19 -11.59
CA GLU A 188 3.82 -32.71 -10.85
C GLU A 188 3.54 -31.51 -9.94
N LEU A 189 2.30 -31.01 -9.92
CA LEU A 189 1.87 -29.89 -9.08
C LEU A 189 0.62 -30.25 -8.30
N SER A 190 0.44 -29.61 -7.16
CA SER A 190 -0.74 -29.74 -6.32
C SER A 190 -1.35 -28.38 -6.06
N LEU A 191 -2.69 -28.33 -6.06
CA LEU A 191 -3.41 -27.18 -5.55
C LEU A 191 -3.24 -27.14 -4.03
N ALA A 192 -2.43 -26.22 -3.53
CA ALA A 192 -2.08 -26.11 -2.12
C ALA A 192 -3.16 -25.38 -1.32
N ALA A 193 -3.79 -24.35 -1.90
CA ALA A 193 -4.86 -23.59 -1.23
C ALA A 193 -5.84 -22.96 -2.22
N VAL A 194 -7.10 -22.85 -1.78
CA VAL A 194 -8.14 -22.04 -2.40
C VAL A 194 -8.52 -20.93 -1.42
N ASN A 195 -7.99 -19.73 -1.66
CA ASN A 195 -8.06 -18.60 -0.73
C ASN A 195 -9.23 -17.65 -1.02
N GLY A 196 -9.70 -17.60 -2.27
CA GLY A 196 -10.85 -16.81 -2.67
C GLY A 196 -11.23 -17.03 -4.15
N PRO A 197 -12.22 -16.29 -4.66
CA PRO A 197 -12.73 -16.46 -6.03
C PRO A 197 -11.68 -16.28 -7.14
N ALA A 198 -10.68 -15.43 -6.91
CA ALA A 198 -9.57 -15.17 -7.85
C ALA A 198 -8.21 -15.28 -7.15
N ALA A 199 -8.09 -16.15 -6.14
CA ALA A 199 -6.86 -16.33 -5.38
C ALA A 199 -6.68 -17.79 -4.96
N CYS A 200 -5.66 -18.44 -5.52
CA CYS A 200 -5.26 -19.79 -5.15
C CYS A 200 -3.74 -19.91 -4.96
N THR A 201 -3.30 -21.05 -4.44
CA THR A 201 -1.88 -21.35 -4.23
C THR A 201 -1.57 -22.71 -4.84
N VAL A 202 -0.44 -22.82 -5.53
CA VAL A 202 0.06 -24.05 -6.16
C VAL A 202 1.41 -24.40 -5.55
N ALA A 203 1.65 -25.69 -5.32
CA ALA A 203 2.90 -26.19 -4.76
C ALA A 203 3.38 -27.46 -5.48
N GLY A 204 4.70 -27.65 -5.53
CA GLY A 204 5.33 -28.83 -6.13
C GLY A 204 6.86 -28.73 -6.09
N TYR A 205 7.53 -29.62 -6.80
CA TYR A 205 9.00 -29.55 -6.94
C TYR A 205 9.44 -28.25 -7.61
N ASP A 206 10.62 -27.74 -7.26
CA ASP A 206 11.13 -26.45 -7.73
C ASP A 206 11.07 -26.29 -9.26
N GLU A 207 11.49 -27.33 -10.00
CA GLU A 207 11.49 -27.30 -11.47
C GLU A 207 10.07 -27.23 -12.05
N ALA A 208 9.13 -27.99 -11.48
CA ALA A 208 7.74 -27.99 -11.91
C ALA A 208 7.08 -26.62 -11.65
N VAL A 209 7.33 -26.03 -10.48
CA VAL A 209 6.82 -24.69 -10.17
C VAL A 209 7.47 -23.63 -11.06
N ALA A 210 8.78 -23.70 -11.34
CA ALA A 210 9.44 -22.77 -12.26
C ALA A 210 8.88 -22.86 -13.70
N ARG A 211 8.53 -24.07 -14.17
CA ARG A 211 7.84 -24.27 -15.45
C ARG A 211 6.44 -23.68 -15.44
N PHE A 212 5.71 -23.85 -14.34
CA PHE A 212 4.38 -23.28 -14.17
C PHE A 212 4.40 -21.74 -14.12
N GLU A 213 5.36 -21.13 -13.44
CA GLU A 213 5.55 -19.67 -13.43
C GLU A 213 5.79 -19.10 -14.84
N ARG A 214 6.58 -19.78 -15.67
CA ARG A 214 6.78 -19.39 -17.07
C ARG A 214 5.48 -19.49 -17.89
N GLU A 215 4.64 -20.49 -17.60
CA GLU A 215 3.35 -20.63 -18.26
C GLU A 215 2.35 -19.55 -17.82
N LEU A 216 2.33 -19.20 -16.53
CA LEU A 216 1.52 -18.09 -16.02
C LEU A 216 1.96 -16.75 -16.63
N ALA A 217 3.26 -16.50 -16.74
CA ALA A 217 3.80 -15.31 -17.39
C ALA A 217 3.40 -15.20 -18.86
N ARG A 218 3.39 -16.32 -19.61
CA ARG A 218 2.91 -16.35 -21.01
C ARG A 218 1.42 -16.04 -21.15
N ARG A 219 0.64 -16.32 -20.10
CA ARG A 219 -0.81 -16.10 -20.05
C ARG A 219 -1.19 -14.78 -19.41
N ASP A 220 -0.22 -13.97 -19.02
CA ASP A 220 -0.42 -12.70 -18.30
C ASP A 220 -1.23 -12.86 -17.01
N VAL A 221 -1.04 -13.99 -16.31
CA VAL A 221 -1.68 -14.26 -15.01
C VAL A 221 -0.74 -13.82 -13.89
N PRO A 222 -1.12 -12.86 -13.03
CA PRO A 222 -0.25 -12.42 -11.94
C PRO A 222 0.00 -13.51 -10.92
N PHE A 223 1.26 -13.68 -10.50
CA PHE A 223 1.65 -14.65 -9.49
C PHE A 223 2.78 -14.13 -8.60
N ARG A 224 2.92 -14.74 -7.42
CA ARG A 224 4.00 -14.42 -6.48
C ARG A 224 4.47 -15.66 -5.75
N ARG A 225 5.77 -15.97 -5.83
CA ARG A 225 6.38 -17.03 -5.04
C ARG A 225 6.26 -16.71 -3.55
N VAL A 226 5.83 -17.70 -2.76
CA VAL A 226 5.71 -17.57 -1.31
C VAL A 226 7.10 -17.65 -0.71
N ARG A 227 7.40 -16.80 0.28
CA ARG A 227 8.69 -16.72 0.98
C ARG A 227 8.89 -17.88 1.97
N ILE A 228 8.64 -19.10 1.51
CA ILE A 228 8.86 -20.37 2.22
C ILE A 228 9.45 -21.33 1.19
N PRO A 229 10.69 -21.82 1.38
CA PRO A 229 11.33 -22.75 0.44
C PRO A 229 10.80 -24.18 0.64
N ALA A 230 9.48 -24.36 0.62
CA ALA A 230 8.84 -25.65 0.75
C ALA A 230 7.52 -25.72 -0.02
N ALA A 231 7.19 -26.92 -0.50
CA ALA A 231 5.93 -27.24 -1.17
C ALA A 231 4.88 -27.76 -0.17
N ALA A 232 4.41 -26.89 0.72
CA ALA A 232 3.37 -27.24 1.68
C ALA A 232 2.06 -27.65 0.95
N HIS A 233 1.28 -28.57 1.55
CA HIS A 233 0.00 -29.02 1.01
C HIS A 233 0.10 -29.65 -0.40
N SER A 234 1.12 -30.49 -0.60
CA SER A 234 1.41 -31.10 -1.90
C SER A 234 1.95 -32.53 -1.80
N HIS A 235 1.96 -33.24 -2.93
CA HIS A 235 2.56 -34.57 -3.08
C HIS A 235 4.04 -34.64 -2.71
N VAL A 236 4.77 -33.52 -2.71
CA VAL A 236 6.16 -33.45 -2.27
C VAL A 236 6.31 -33.92 -0.82
N LEU A 237 5.24 -33.84 -0.01
CA LEU A 237 5.25 -34.25 1.39
C LEU A 237 5.08 -35.77 1.60
N ASP A 238 4.67 -36.54 0.58
CA ASP A 238 4.39 -37.98 0.71
C ASP A 238 5.50 -38.78 1.41
N PRO A 239 6.81 -38.54 1.14
CA PRO A 239 7.90 -39.26 1.81
C PRO A 239 8.00 -39.00 3.32
N VAL A 240 7.54 -37.84 3.81
CA VAL A 240 7.66 -37.44 5.22
C VAL A 240 6.41 -37.73 6.04
N LEU A 241 5.27 -38.07 5.41
CA LEU A 241 3.99 -38.30 6.10
C LEU A 241 4.04 -39.45 7.12
N ALA A 242 4.73 -40.55 6.81
CA ALA A 242 4.86 -41.68 7.74
C ALA A 242 5.65 -41.31 9.02
N THR A 243 6.59 -40.37 8.91
CA THR A 243 7.31 -39.84 10.08
C THR A 243 6.40 -38.90 10.87
N TYR A 244 5.63 -38.04 10.19
CA TYR A 244 4.68 -37.16 10.86
C TYR A 244 3.56 -37.92 11.58
N GLU A 245 3.06 -39.01 10.99
CA GLU A 245 2.06 -39.89 11.60
C GLU A 245 2.50 -40.42 12.96
N LYS A 246 3.77 -40.82 13.10
CA LYS A 246 4.32 -41.31 14.38
C LYS A 246 4.23 -40.26 15.48
N HIS A 247 4.48 -38.99 15.14
CA HIS A 247 4.36 -37.87 16.07
C HIS A 247 2.90 -37.58 16.42
N LEU A 248 2.00 -37.60 15.43
CA LEU A 248 0.55 -37.44 15.66
C LEU A 248 -0.02 -38.52 16.59
N ARG A 249 0.41 -39.78 16.46
CA ARG A 249 0.00 -40.87 17.36
C ARG A 249 0.48 -40.71 18.80
N GLY A 250 1.49 -39.87 19.03
CA GLY A 250 2.00 -39.52 20.36
C GLY A 250 1.19 -38.45 21.08
N VAL A 251 0.25 -37.80 20.39
CA VAL A 251 -0.54 -36.68 20.91
C VAL A 251 -1.95 -37.14 21.28
N THR A 252 -2.49 -36.61 22.37
CA THR A 252 -3.89 -36.87 22.75
C THR A 252 -4.82 -35.87 22.07
N LEU A 253 -5.61 -36.34 21.12
CA LEU A 253 -6.64 -35.55 20.44
C LEU A 253 -8.01 -35.74 21.11
N ARG A 254 -8.79 -34.65 21.22
CA ARG A 254 -10.11 -34.63 21.87
C ARG A 254 -11.15 -33.92 21.02
N PRO A 255 -12.45 -34.20 21.21
CA PRO A 255 -13.51 -33.45 20.56
C PRO A 255 -13.43 -31.94 20.85
N PRO A 256 -13.70 -31.07 19.87
CA PRO A 256 -13.63 -29.63 20.04
C PRO A 256 -14.71 -29.11 20.99
N ARG A 257 -14.34 -28.18 21.88
CA ARG A 257 -15.26 -27.45 22.76
C ARG A 257 -15.75 -26.13 22.15
N ILE A 258 -14.98 -25.60 21.19
CA ILE A 258 -15.33 -24.44 20.38
C ILE A 258 -15.43 -24.94 18.92
N PRO A 259 -16.55 -24.74 18.23
CA PRO A 259 -16.69 -25.14 16.84
C PRO A 259 -15.62 -24.49 15.97
N PHE A 260 -15.03 -25.25 15.05
CA PHE A 260 -14.12 -24.69 14.05
C PHE A 260 -14.33 -25.33 12.68
N VAL A 261 -13.90 -24.59 11.66
CA VAL A 261 -13.94 -25.02 10.26
C VAL A 261 -12.58 -25.58 9.87
N THR A 262 -12.56 -26.80 9.34
CA THR A 262 -11.32 -27.46 8.91
C THR A 262 -11.00 -27.14 7.45
N ASN A 263 -9.71 -26.96 7.17
CA ASN A 263 -9.17 -26.70 5.84
C ASN A 263 -9.34 -27.89 4.89
N VAL A 264 -9.45 -29.12 5.41
CA VAL A 264 -9.54 -30.34 4.59
C VAL A 264 -10.84 -30.38 3.80
N THR A 265 -11.96 -30.10 4.46
CA THR A 265 -13.30 -30.18 3.85
C THR A 265 -13.90 -28.82 3.53
N GLY A 266 -13.33 -27.73 4.06
CA GLY A 266 -13.89 -26.39 3.89
C GLY A 266 -15.22 -26.20 4.62
N THR A 267 -15.49 -27.00 5.65
CA THR A 267 -16.70 -26.90 6.48
C THR A 267 -16.41 -27.31 7.93
N TRP A 268 -17.43 -27.27 8.78
CA TRP A 268 -17.35 -27.60 10.20
C TRP A 268 -16.71 -28.97 10.42
N VAL A 269 -15.70 -29.03 11.27
CA VAL A 269 -15.09 -30.30 11.67
C VAL A 269 -16.07 -31.12 12.51
N THR A 270 -16.02 -32.44 12.35
CA THR A 270 -16.72 -33.39 13.24
C THR A 270 -15.81 -33.85 14.38
N ASP A 271 -16.39 -34.39 15.45
CA ASP A 271 -15.63 -34.97 16.56
C ASP A 271 -14.71 -36.10 16.09
N GLU A 272 -15.19 -36.93 15.16
CA GLU A 272 -14.43 -38.02 14.54
C GLU A 272 -13.25 -37.50 13.70
N GLN A 273 -13.44 -36.42 12.93
CA GLN A 273 -12.36 -35.80 12.16
C GLN A 273 -11.33 -35.16 13.07
N ALA A 274 -11.76 -34.36 14.05
CA ALA A 274 -10.85 -33.65 14.95
C ALA A 274 -9.97 -34.61 15.77
N THR A 275 -10.48 -35.80 16.10
CA THR A 275 -9.78 -36.84 16.86
C THR A 275 -9.03 -37.86 15.99
N SER A 276 -9.08 -37.73 14.66
CA SER A 276 -8.46 -38.66 13.74
C SER A 276 -7.05 -38.25 13.32
N VAL A 277 -6.08 -39.16 13.51
CA VAL A 277 -4.72 -39.01 12.97
C VAL A 277 -4.73 -38.89 11.44
N SER A 278 -5.59 -39.64 10.74
CA SER A 278 -5.65 -39.58 9.27
C SER A 278 -6.12 -38.21 8.79
N HIS A 279 -7.04 -37.58 9.50
CA HIS A 279 -7.51 -36.23 9.17
C HIS A 279 -6.38 -35.19 9.28
N TRP A 280 -5.52 -35.28 10.30
CA TRP A 280 -4.38 -34.38 10.46
C TRP A 280 -3.24 -34.64 9.45
N LEU A 281 -3.12 -35.87 8.95
CA LEU A 281 -2.27 -36.19 7.80
C LEU A 281 -2.84 -35.56 6.52
N ASP A 282 -4.14 -35.75 6.27
CA ASP A 282 -4.84 -35.14 5.14
C ASP A 282 -4.77 -33.61 5.20
N HIS A 283 -4.85 -33.01 6.39
CA HIS A 283 -4.65 -31.58 6.61
C HIS A 283 -3.24 -31.10 6.25
N THR A 284 -2.22 -31.93 6.49
CA THR A 284 -0.83 -31.58 6.15
C THR A 284 -0.55 -31.70 4.65
N ARG A 285 -1.23 -32.65 3.99
CA ARG A 285 -0.98 -33.06 2.61
C ARG A 285 -1.94 -32.43 1.59
N GLY A 286 -3.18 -32.22 1.96
CA GLY A 286 -4.29 -31.84 1.09
C GLY A 286 -4.46 -30.33 0.96
N THR A 287 -5.30 -29.93 0.00
CA THR A 287 -5.60 -28.51 -0.28
C THR A 287 -6.26 -27.81 0.90
N VAL A 288 -5.78 -26.60 1.21
CA VAL A 288 -6.44 -25.68 2.15
C VAL A 288 -7.67 -25.04 1.52
N ARG A 289 -8.87 -25.46 1.92
CA ARG A 289 -10.16 -24.95 1.43
C ARG A 289 -10.66 -23.73 2.24
N PHE A 290 -9.84 -22.68 2.31
CA PHE A 290 -10.14 -21.50 3.12
C PHE A 290 -11.38 -20.74 2.62
N ALA A 291 -11.52 -20.55 1.31
CA ALA A 291 -12.66 -19.85 0.72
C ALA A 291 -14.01 -20.54 0.99
N ASP A 292 -14.03 -21.88 0.91
CA ASP A 292 -15.20 -22.69 1.27
C ASP A 292 -15.48 -22.56 2.76
N GLY A 293 -14.42 -22.61 3.58
CA GLY A 293 -14.54 -22.49 5.03
C GLY A 293 -15.10 -21.15 5.51
N ILE A 294 -14.71 -20.05 4.87
CA ILE A 294 -15.30 -18.73 5.13
C ILE A 294 -16.79 -18.70 4.78
N ALA A 295 -17.20 -19.32 3.67
CA ALA A 295 -18.61 -19.39 3.30
C ALA A 295 -19.43 -20.19 4.34
N ALA A 296 -18.94 -21.38 4.74
CA ALA A 296 -19.58 -22.20 5.77
C ALA A 296 -19.65 -21.51 7.14
N LEU A 297 -18.63 -20.72 7.47
CA LEU A 297 -18.60 -19.90 8.68
C LEU A 297 -19.64 -18.76 8.63
N TRP A 298 -19.76 -18.09 7.49
CA TRP A 298 -20.71 -16.99 7.27
C TRP A 298 -22.17 -17.45 7.35
N GLU A 299 -22.48 -18.62 6.78
CA GLU A 299 -23.80 -19.23 6.84
C GLU A 299 -24.27 -19.47 8.29
N ARG A 300 -23.34 -19.65 9.24
CA ARG A 300 -23.65 -19.85 10.66
C ARG A 300 -23.73 -18.53 11.43
N GLY A 301 -24.56 -17.61 10.93
CA GLY A 301 -24.97 -16.42 11.67
C GLY A 301 -24.07 -15.20 11.51
N ARG A 302 -23.39 -15.08 10.35
CA ARG A 302 -22.71 -13.86 9.88
C ARG A 302 -21.84 -13.17 10.96
N PRO A 303 -20.89 -13.89 11.57
CA PRO A 303 -20.12 -13.37 12.68
C PRO A 303 -19.20 -12.21 12.26
N VAL A 304 -18.81 -11.39 13.23
CA VAL A 304 -17.67 -10.48 13.09
C VAL A 304 -16.39 -11.31 12.92
N LEU A 305 -15.61 -11.01 11.89
CA LEU A 305 -14.39 -11.75 11.54
C LEU A 305 -13.18 -11.04 12.17
N LEU A 306 -12.59 -11.65 13.20
CA LEU A 306 -11.44 -11.11 13.92
C LEU A 306 -10.17 -11.89 13.58
N GLU A 307 -9.23 -11.26 12.90
CA GLU A 307 -7.92 -11.86 12.62
C GLU A 307 -7.03 -11.78 13.86
N ILE A 308 -6.51 -12.92 14.31
CA ILE A 308 -5.64 -13.05 15.47
C ILE A 308 -4.21 -13.24 14.99
N GLY A 309 -3.46 -12.16 14.89
CA GLY A 309 -2.09 -12.20 14.39
C GLY A 309 -1.74 -10.94 13.60
N PRO A 310 -0.50 -10.83 13.13
CA PRO A 310 -0.03 -9.65 12.42
C PRO A 310 -0.70 -9.51 11.05
N ALA A 311 -1.02 -8.26 10.70
CA ALA A 311 -1.63 -7.84 9.43
C ALA A 311 -3.12 -8.18 9.27
N ASP A 312 -3.61 -8.16 8.02
CA ASP A 312 -5.02 -8.21 7.64
C ASP A 312 -5.27 -9.13 6.42
N THR A 313 -4.47 -10.20 6.29
CA THR A 313 -4.50 -11.04 5.08
C THR A 313 -5.77 -11.88 5.04
N LEU A 314 -6.12 -12.56 6.13
CA LEU A 314 -7.28 -13.45 6.15
C LEU A 314 -8.59 -12.67 6.09
N THR A 315 -8.65 -11.51 6.72
CA THR A 315 -9.80 -10.59 6.68
C THR A 315 -10.05 -10.04 5.28
N LYS A 316 -9.00 -9.66 4.54
CA LYS A 316 -9.12 -9.28 3.12
C LYS A 316 -9.62 -10.42 2.24
N LEU A 317 -9.07 -11.63 2.40
CA LEU A 317 -9.52 -12.81 1.67
C LEU A 317 -10.98 -13.17 1.99
N ALA A 318 -11.37 -13.08 3.26
CA ALA A 318 -12.74 -13.33 3.68
C ALA A 318 -13.72 -12.28 3.13
N ALA A 319 -13.35 -10.99 3.15
CA ALA A 319 -14.16 -9.93 2.57
C ALA A 319 -14.35 -10.12 1.05
N ALA A 320 -13.29 -10.48 0.33
CA ALA A 320 -13.37 -10.76 -1.10
C ALA A 320 -14.27 -11.97 -1.39
N ARG A 321 -14.25 -13.01 -0.55
CA ARG A 321 -15.10 -14.19 -0.70
C ARG A 321 -16.58 -13.90 -0.43
N LEU A 322 -16.87 -12.96 0.46
CA LEU A 322 -18.22 -12.64 0.92
C LEU A 322 -18.85 -11.43 0.21
N ALA A 323 -18.16 -10.81 -0.74
CA ALA A 323 -18.74 -9.74 -1.55
C ALA A 323 -20.02 -10.24 -2.28
N PRO A 324 -21.14 -9.49 -2.26
CA PRO A 324 -21.28 -8.09 -1.82
C PRO A 324 -21.73 -7.87 -0.35
N ASP A 325 -21.82 -8.90 0.50
CA ASP A 325 -22.40 -8.79 1.86
C ASP A 325 -21.62 -7.88 2.83
N ALA A 326 -20.38 -7.48 2.49
CA ALA A 326 -19.50 -6.59 3.25
C ALA A 326 -19.36 -6.95 4.76
N PRO A 327 -18.68 -8.05 5.11
CA PRO A 327 -18.56 -8.50 6.50
C PRO A 327 -17.81 -7.48 7.38
N VAL A 328 -18.17 -7.43 8.68
CA VAL A 328 -17.36 -6.68 9.65
C VAL A 328 -16.07 -7.44 9.90
N THR A 329 -14.95 -6.88 9.42
CA THR A 329 -13.60 -7.42 9.64
C THR A 329 -12.82 -6.57 10.63
N VAL A 330 -12.12 -7.24 11.55
CA VAL A 330 -11.30 -6.60 12.59
C VAL A 330 -9.90 -7.22 12.60
N THR A 331 -8.89 -6.36 12.62
CA THR A 331 -7.47 -6.72 12.76
C THR A 331 -7.03 -6.44 14.20
N SER A 332 -6.33 -7.38 14.84
CA SER A 332 -5.94 -7.27 16.25
C SER A 332 -4.48 -6.93 16.51
N MET A 333 -3.62 -6.98 15.48
CA MET A 333 -2.19 -6.65 15.57
C MET A 333 -1.71 -5.99 14.28
N ARG A 334 -0.72 -5.11 14.41
CA ARG A 334 -0.23 -4.30 13.29
C ARG A 334 0.46 -5.14 12.22
N HIS A 335 0.54 -4.58 11.02
CA HIS A 335 1.45 -5.07 10.00
C HIS A 335 2.90 -4.61 10.30
N ALA A 336 3.91 -5.36 9.86
CA ALA A 336 5.33 -5.06 10.10
C ALA A 336 5.73 -3.61 9.76
N LYS A 337 5.17 -3.08 8.66
CA LYS A 337 5.40 -1.72 8.12
C LYS A 337 4.52 -0.62 8.74
N ALA A 338 3.62 -0.95 9.66
CA ALA A 338 2.72 0.04 10.26
C ALA A 338 3.43 0.82 11.37
N GLU A 339 3.24 2.14 11.39
CA GLU A 339 3.75 3.05 12.43
C GLU A 339 2.98 2.91 13.76
N ALA A 340 1.72 2.44 13.70
CA ALA A 340 0.88 2.26 14.88
C ALA A 340 1.45 1.15 15.80
N SER A 341 1.39 1.39 17.10
CA SER A 341 1.80 0.45 18.14
C SER A 341 0.87 -0.76 18.22
N ASP A 342 1.34 -1.92 18.71
CA ASP A 342 0.49 -3.11 18.87
C ASP A 342 -0.68 -2.83 19.85
N GLY A 343 -0.40 -2.09 20.92
CA GLY A 343 -1.42 -1.67 21.88
C GLY A 343 -2.45 -0.71 21.27
N PHE A 344 -2.03 0.16 20.35
CA PHE A 344 -2.96 1.04 19.62
C PHE A 344 -3.90 0.23 18.71
N VAL A 345 -3.36 -0.70 17.92
CA VAL A 345 -4.16 -1.56 17.03
C VAL A 345 -5.11 -2.45 17.83
N LEU A 346 -4.66 -2.99 18.97
CA LEU A 346 -5.52 -3.76 19.86
C LEU A 346 -6.66 -2.90 20.44
N ALA A 347 -6.39 -1.66 20.85
CA ALA A 347 -7.41 -0.75 21.34
C ALA A 347 -8.44 -0.39 20.25
N GLU A 348 -8.01 -0.19 19.00
CA GLU A 348 -8.88 -0.02 17.86
C GLU A 348 -9.73 -1.28 17.59
N ALA A 349 -9.13 -2.47 17.65
CA ALA A 349 -9.83 -3.74 17.48
C ALA A 349 -10.96 -3.89 18.50
N LEU A 350 -10.69 -3.63 19.78
CA LEU A 350 -11.69 -3.66 20.85
C LEU A 350 -12.81 -2.64 20.64
N GLY A 351 -12.47 -1.44 20.15
CA GLY A 351 -13.46 -0.41 19.80
C GLY A 351 -14.37 -0.84 18.65
N ARG A 352 -13.79 -1.40 17.58
CA ARG A 352 -14.54 -1.91 16.41
C ARG A 352 -15.45 -3.07 16.82
N LEU A 353 -14.97 -4.01 17.62
CA LEU A 353 -15.78 -5.11 18.17
C LEU A 353 -16.96 -4.58 18.99
N TRP A 354 -16.74 -3.62 19.88
CA TRP A 354 -17.81 -3.01 20.66
C TRP A 354 -18.84 -2.26 19.78
N SER A 355 -18.35 -1.57 18.75
CA SER A 355 -19.20 -0.89 17.76
C SER A 355 -20.05 -1.86 16.95
N ALA A 356 -19.54 -3.08 16.72
CA ALA A 356 -20.26 -4.17 16.06
C ALA A 356 -21.20 -4.96 17.00
N GLY A 357 -21.29 -4.59 18.29
CA GLY A 357 -22.20 -5.21 19.26
C GLY A 357 -21.58 -6.23 20.21
N VAL A 358 -20.26 -6.39 20.20
CA VAL A 358 -19.54 -7.26 21.15
C VAL A 358 -19.29 -6.49 22.46
N GLU A 359 -20.28 -6.49 23.36
CA GLU A 359 -20.24 -5.71 24.61
C GLU A 359 -18.99 -5.98 25.46
N SER A 360 -18.55 -7.24 25.50
CA SER A 360 -17.40 -7.66 26.30
C SER A 360 -16.06 -7.12 25.80
N ALA A 361 -15.99 -6.55 24.59
CA ALA A 361 -14.75 -5.97 24.06
C ALA A 361 -14.32 -4.68 24.80
N LEU A 362 -15.26 -3.93 25.37
CA LEU A 362 -14.98 -2.75 26.18
C LEU A 362 -15.69 -2.84 27.54
N PRO A 363 -15.25 -3.71 28.47
CA PRO A 363 -15.93 -3.91 29.74
C PRO A 363 -15.93 -2.63 30.60
N PRO A 364 -16.78 -2.48 31.61
CA PRO A 364 -16.76 -1.30 32.48
C PRO A 364 -15.36 -1.06 33.09
N VAL A 365 -14.92 0.19 33.13
CA VAL A 365 -13.60 0.55 33.69
C VAL A 365 -13.61 0.34 35.21
N PRO A 366 -12.71 -0.47 35.79
CA PRO A 366 -12.63 -0.65 37.24
C PRO A 366 -12.29 0.65 37.99
N GLY A 367 -12.79 0.78 39.23
CA GLY A 367 -12.48 1.89 40.13
C GLY A 367 -13.50 3.03 40.12
N ALA A 368 -13.19 4.11 40.86
CA ALA A 368 -14.08 5.24 41.00
C ALA A 368 -14.25 5.99 39.65
N PRO A 369 -15.48 6.25 39.19
CA PRO A 369 -15.71 6.99 37.96
C PRO A 369 -15.08 8.38 38.03
N ARG A 370 -14.26 8.74 37.03
CA ARG A 370 -13.84 10.13 36.84
C ARG A 370 -14.97 10.88 36.16
N THR A 371 -15.56 11.85 36.85
CA THR A 371 -16.60 12.72 36.29
C THR A 371 -15.98 13.83 35.46
N VAL A 372 -16.42 13.96 34.22
CA VAL A 372 -16.05 15.06 33.32
C VAL A 372 -17.36 15.61 32.73
N PRO A 373 -17.59 16.94 32.73
CA PRO A 373 -18.74 17.52 32.06
C PRO A 373 -18.75 17.13 30.57
N LEU A 374 -19.83 16.50 30.13
CA LEU A 374 -20.03 16.03 28.77
C LEU A 374 -21.28 16.68 28.18
N PRO A 375 -21.33 16.96 26.87
CA PRO A 375 -22.56 17.38 26.21
C PRO A 375 -23.72 16.41 26.50
N PRO A 376 -24.97 16.91 26.59
CA PRO A 376 -26.14 16.05 26.70
C PRO A 376 -26.35 15.26 25.40
N TYR A 377 -27.26 14.29 25.45
CA TYR A 377 -27.66 13.57 24.26
C TYR A 377 -28.25 14.51 23.20
N ALA A 378 -27.77 14.40 21.96
CA ALA A 378 -28.22 15.20 20.83
C ALA A 378 -29.52 14.60 20.25
N PHE A 379 -30.66 14.94 20.85
CA PHE A 379 -31.97 14.50 20.33
C PHE A 379 -32.20 14.98 18.89
N GLU A 380 -32.59 14.06 18.01
CA GLU A 380 -33.21 14.37 16.72
C GLU A 380 -34.65 14.83 16.99
N ARG A 381 -34.84 16.15 17.00
CA ARG A 381 -36.06 16.78 17.50
C ARG A 381 -37.06 16.95 16.37
N HIS A 382 -38.20 16.31 16.48
CA HIS A 382 -39.38 16.60 15.66
C HIS A 382 -40.40 17.38 16.48
N ARG A 383 -41.10 18.31 15.84
CA ARG A 383 -42.22 19.01 16.47
C ARG A 383 -43.40 18.06 16.57
N HIS A 384 -43.67 17.59 17.78
CA HIS A 384 -44.91 16.87 18.09
C HIS A 384 -45.89 17.85 18.74
N TRP A 385 -46.83 18.36 17.95
CA TRP A 385 -47.87 19.28 18.43
C TRP A 385 -49.21 18.91 17.80
N ILE A 386 -50.28 18.93 18.59
CA ILE A 386 -51.64 18.82 18.06
C ILE A 386 -52.11 20.23 17.78
N ASP A 387 -52.09 20.64 16.52
CA ASP A 387 -52.57 21.96 16.11
C ASP A 387 -54.10 22.05 16.26
N ALA A 388 -54.59 23.20 16.71
CA ALA A 388 -56.02 23.45 16.84
C ALA A 388 -56.69 23.50 15.44
N PRO A 389 -57.98 23.09 15.29
CA PRO A 389 -58.67 23.12 14.01
C PRO A 389 -58.62 24.53 13.38
N GLY A 390 -57.97 24.67 12.22
CA GLY A 390 -57.84 25.93 11.49
C GLY A 390 -56.51 26.67 11.62
N ALA A 391 -55.52 26.14 12.37
CA ALA A 391 -54.18 26.69 12.37
C ALA A 391 -53.44 26.32 11.06
N ARG A 392 -53.14 27.32 10.21
CA ARG A 392 -52.23 27.16 9.07
C ARG A 392 -50.79 27.08 9.58
N ALA A 393 -50.10 26.00 9.25
CA ALA A 393 -48.66 25.89 9.48
C ALA A 393 -47.92 26.94 8.64
N THR A 394 -47.29 27.91 9.32
CA THR A 394 -46.35 28.84 8.70
C THR A 394 -44.93 28.37 8.97
N GLY A 395 -44.22 27.91 7.93
CA GLY A 395 -42.76 28.02 7.87
C GLY A 395 -41.97 26.77 7.47
N SER A 396 -41.27 26.91 6.34
CA SER A 396 -39.95 26.35 6.00
C SER A 396 -39.88 24.94 5.40
N ASP A 397 -40.22 24.82 4.12
CA ASP A 397 -39.59 23.84 3.23
C ASP A 397 -38.14 24.29 2.96
N ALA A 398 -37.18 23.63 3.61
CA ALA A 398 -35.84 23.50 3.06
C ALA A 398 -35.86 22.26 2.15
N PRO A 399 -35.27 22.31 0.93
CA PRO A 399 -35.31 21.20 0.01
C PRO A 399 -34.54 19.99 0.57
N ASP A 400 -35.23 18.85 0.56
CA ASP A 400 -34.68 17.52 0.83
C ASP A 400 -33.68 17.15 -0.30
N PRO A 401 -32.40 16.87 -0.02
CA PRO A 401 -31.51 16.33 -1.04
C PRO A 401 -31.89 14.87 -1.28
N ALA A 402 -32.47 14.63 -2.45
CA ALA A 402 -32.83 13.31 -2.95
C ALA A 402 -31.68 12.31 -2.78
N LEU A 403 -31.90 11.31 -1.91
CA LEU A 403 -31.16 10.06 -1.90
C LEU A 403 -31.72 9.14 -3.00
N SER A 404 -30.90 8.74 -3.96
CA SER A 404 -31.02 7.48 -4.72
C SER A 404 -29.83 7.28 -5.68
N GLY A 405 -28.91 6.38 -5.35
CA GLY A 405 -27.80 5.89 -6.21
C GLY A 405 -26.93 4.88 -5.44
N PRO A 406 -26.19 3.95 -6.10
CA PRO A 406 -25.56 2.79 -5.46
C PRO A 406 -24.48 3.18 -4.44
N ASP A 407 -24.09 2.22 -3.59
CA ASP A 407 -23.07 2.26 -2.51
C ASP A 407 -21.72 2.86 -2.95
N LEU A 408 -21.66 4.18 -3.11
CA LEU A 408 -20.48 4.95 -3.49
C LEU A 408 -20.06 5.85 -2.32
N ALA A 409 -18.76 5.98 -2.09
CA ALA A 409 -18.23 6.87 -1.05
C ALA A 409 -18.62 8.33 -1.35
N PRO A 410 -18.92 9.18 -0.34
CA PRO A 410 -19.30 10.56 -0.61
C PRO A 410 -18.13 11.38 -1.18
N ARG A 411 -18.42 12.34 -2.06
CA ARG A 411 -17.45 13.30 -2.62
C ARG A 411 -16.49 13.84 -1.52
N PRO A 412 -15.17 13.66 -1.67
CA PRO A 412 -14.16 14.23 -0.78
C PRO A 412 -14.30 15.75 -0.64
N ARG A 413 -13.80 16.32 0.47
CA ARG A 413 -13.77 17.78 0.63
C ARG A 413 -12.70 18.38 -0.28
N LEU A 414 -13.13 18.86 -1.44
CA LEU A 414 -12.33 19.67 -2.36
C LEU A 414 -12.56 21.17 -2.11
N ALA A 415 -11.54 21.99 -2.39
CA ALA A 415 -11.67 23.45 -2.35
C ALA A 415 -12.57 23.98 -3.49
N THR A 416 -12.71 23.22 -4.57
CA THR A 416 -13.59 23.48 -5.70
C THR A 416 -15.06 23.42 -5.30
N GLU A 417 -15.82 24.47 -5.64
CA GLU A 417 -17.27 24.52 -5.44
C GLU A 417 -17.96 23.38 -6.21
N HIS A 418 -18.86 22.65 -5.54
CA HIS A 418 -19.57 21.55 -6.16
C HIS A 418 -20.64 22.07 -7.12
N VAL A 419 -20.47 21.79 -8.41
CA VAL A 419 -21.44 22.09 -9.46
C VAL A 419 -21.94 20.76 -10.04
N PRO A 420 -23.22 20.39 -9.85
CA PRO A 420 -23.73 19.10 -10.30
C PRO A 420 -23.83 19.03 -11.84
N PRO A 421 -23.76 17.82 -12.44
CA PRO A 421 -24.00 17.61 -13.87
C PRO A 421 -25.38 18.10 -14.33
N ARG A 422 -25.43 18.94 -15.38
CA ARG A 422 -26.65 19.64 -15.85
C ARG A 422 -27.22 19.03 -17.11
N THR A 423 -26.39 18.55 -18.02
CA THR A 423 -26.82 17.90 -19.28
C THR A 423 -26.84 16.38 -19.15
N ASP A 424 -27.58 15.69 -20.03
CA ASP A 424 -27.59 14.21 -20.07
C ASP A 424 -26.19 13.64 -20.33
N ARG A 425 -25.41 14.32 -21.18
CA ARG A 425 -24.02 13.96 -21.48
C ARG A 425 -23.11 14.16 -20.27
N GLU A 426 -23.22 15.28 -19.55
CA GLU A 426 -22.48 15.52 -18.30
C GLU A 426 -22.85 14.47 -17.23
N ARG A 427 -24.13 14.09 -17.11
CA ARG A 427 -24.61 13.06 -16.16
C ARG A 427 -24.04 11.68 -16.44
N GLU A 428 -23.98 11.30 -17.71
CA GLU A 428 -23.49 9.99 -18.11
C GLU A 428 -21.96 9.87 -17.97
N VAL A 429 -21.22 10.95 -18.27
CA VAL A 429 -19.79 11.03 -17.98
C VAL A 429 -19.53 10.97 -16.48
N ALA A 430 -20.31 11.71 -15.68
CA ALA A 430 -20.21 11.68 -14.22
C ALA A 430 -20.45 10.28 -13.67
N ARG A 431 -21.51 9.58 -14.10
CA ARG A 431 -21.80 8.20 -13.67
C ARG A 431 -20.62 7.24 -13.91
N LEU A 432 -20.00 7.29 -15.08
CA LEU A 432 -18.84 6.43 -15.39
C LEU A 432 -17.59 6.82 -14.60
N TRP A 433 -17.43 8.11 -14.29
CA TRP A 433 -16.40 8.63 -13.38
C TRP A 433 -16.61 8.11 -11.95
N GLU A 434 -17.85 8.21 -11.46
CA GLU A 434 -18.28 7.78 -10.12
C GLU A 434 -18.08 6.28 -9.94
N GLU A 435 -18.47 5.48 -10.93
CA GLU A 435 -18.28 4.02 -10.93
C GLU A 435 -16.81 3.61 -11.02
N THR A 436 -15.96 4.41 -11.68
CA THR A 436 -14.52 4.10 -11.83
C THR A 436 -13.74 4.48 -10.57
N LEU A 437 -14.16 5.53 -9.87
CA LEU A 437 -13.52 6.01 -8.65
C LEU A 437 -14.16 5.45 -7.36
N GLY A 438 -15.37 4.89 -7.44
CA GLY A 438 -16.12 4.44 -6.28
C GLY A 438 -16.64 5.59 -5.40
N ILE A 439 -16.81 6.79 -5.98
CA ILE A 439 -17.20 8.02 -5.28
C ILE A 439 -18.47 8.57 -5.93
N GLY A 440 -19.46 8.95 -5.14
CA GLY A 440 -20.72 9.53 -5.60
C GLY A 440 -20.79 11.05 -5.38
N GLY A 441 -21.57 11.72 -6.22
CA GLY A 441 -21.77 13.16 -6.17
C GLY A 441 -20.62 13.94 -6.81
N ILE A 442 -20.04 13.45 -7.91
CA ILE A 442 -18.94 14.14 -8.60
C ILE A 442 -19.49 15.35 -9.37
N GLY A 443 -18.92 16.52 -9.10
CA GLY A 443 -19.22 17.78 -9.78
C GLY A 443 -18.46 17.92 -11.09
N VAL A 444 -18.99 18.74 -12.02
CA VAL A 444 -18.43 18.86 -13.38
C VAL A 444 -17.03 19.51 -13.43
N HIS A 445 -16.65 20.21 -12.37
CA HIS A 445 -15.35 20.86 -12.21
C HIS A 445 -14.41 20.10 -11.27
N ASP A 446 -14.82 18.93 -10.77
CA ASP A 446 -13.96 18.14 -9.89
C ASP A 446 -12.83 17.49 -10.69
N ASN A 447 -11.62 17.62 -10.17
CA ASN A 447 -10.44 17.04 -10.78
C ASN A 447 -10.35 15.53 -10.48
N PHE A 448 -10.21 14.71 -11.53
CA PHE A 448 -10.12 13.25 -11.46
C PHE A 448 -9.05 12.76 -10.47
N PHE A 449 -7.90 13.43 -10.39
CA PHE A 449 -6.79 13.01 -9.53
C PHE A 449 -7.00 13.41 -8.07
N ASP A 450 -7.62 14.57 -7.84
CA ASP A 450 -7.98 15.00 -6.48
C ASP A 450 -9.07 14.11 -5.85
N LEU A 451 -9.83 13.42 -6.70
CA LEU A 451 -10.80 12.39 -6.33
C LEU A 451 -10.17 10.99 -6.15
N GLY A 452 -8.84 10.84 -6.20
CA GLY A 452 -8.16 9.54 -6.03
C GLY A 452 -8.04 8.70 -7.30
N GLY A 453 -8.22 9.32 -8.47
CA GLY A 453 -7.88 8.74 -9.76
C GLY A 453 -6.37 8.62 -9.97
N ASP A 454 -5.97 7.61 -10.76
CA ASP A 454 -4.57 7.38 -11.16
C ASP A 454 -4.52 7.08 -12.67
N SER A 455 -3.31 6.90 -13.22
CA SER A 455 -3.13 6.69 -14.66
C SER A 455 -3.81 5.42 -15.18
N MET A 456 -3.90 4.36 -14.37
CA MET A 456 -4.57 3.11 -14.74
C MET A 456 -6.09 3.30 -14.73
N ARG A 457 -6.63 3.97 -13.71
CA ARG A 457 -8.06 4.33 -13.67
C ARG A 457 -8.45 5.31 -14.77
N ALA A 458 -7.55 6.21 -15.17
CA ALA A 458 -7.76 7.11 -16.30
C ALA A 458 -7.90 6.35 -17.63
N VAL A 459 -7.05 5.33 -17.84
CA VAL A 459 -7.14 4.43 -19.00
C VAL A 459 -8.43 3.61 -18.97
N LEU A 460 -8.80 3.05 -17.81
CA LEU A 460 -10.06 2.33 -17.63
C LEU A 460 -11.28 3.22 -17.89
N LEU A 461 -11.29 4.45 -17.38
CA LEU A 461 -12.35 5.42 -17.60
C LEU A 461 -12.47 5.79 -19.09
N ALA A 462 -11.36 6.07 -19.77
CA ALA A 462 -11.34 6.35 -21.21
C ALA A 462 -11.89 5.18 -22.03
N GLY A 463 -11.50 3.94 -21.68
CA GLY A 463 -12.03 2.72 -22.31
C GLY A 463 -13.53 2.55 -22.09
N ARG A 464 -14.02 2.80 -20.86
CA ARG A 464 -15.45 2.68 -20.51
C ARG A 464 -16.31 3.75 -21.19
N LEU A 465 -15.84 5.00 -21.25
CA LEU A 465 -16.51 6.10 -21.95
C LEU A 465 -16.69 5.80 -23.45
N ARG A 466 -15.68 5.17 -24.06
CA ARG A 466 -15.71 4.73 -25.46
C ARG A 466 -16.65 3.55 -25.68
N GLN A 467 -16.57 2.52 -24.85
CA GLN A 467 -17.45 1.35 -24.92
C GLN A 467 -18.92 1.70 -24.71
N ALA A 468 -19.21 2.66 -23.84
CA ALA A 468 -20.56 3.17 -23.61
C ALA A 468 -21.06 4.11 -24.72
N GLY A 469 -20.21 4.47 -25.69
CA GLY A 469 -20.56 5.39 -26.79
C GLY A 469 -20.80 6.83 -26.34
N VAL A 470 -20.25 7.22 -25.18
CA VAL A 470 -20.50 8.54 -24.55
C VAL A 470 -19.48 9.56 -25.04
N LEU A 471 -18.20 9.17 -25.06
CA LEU A 471 -17.07 9.98 -25.54
C LEU A 471 -15.95 9.08 -26.10
N ASP A 472 -15.41 9.42 -27.27
CA ASP A 472 -14.16 8.84 -27.76
C ASP A 472 -12.96 9.62 -27.19
N LEU A 473 -12.62 9.29 -25.94
CA LEU A 473 -11.61 10.00 -25.17
C LEU A 473 -10.27 9.26 -25.24
N ALA A 474 -9.18 9.97 -25.57
CA ALA A 474 -7.82 9.49 -25.37
C ALA A 474 -7.40 9.73 -23.91
N ALA A 475 -6.66 8.79 -23.30
CA ALA A 475 -6.19 8.92 -21.92
C ALA A 475 -5.42 10.23 -21.70
N ALA A 476 -4.61 10.65 -22.68
CA ALA A 476 -3.87 11.92 -22.66
C ALA A 476 -4.78 13.16 -22.52
N THR A 477 -5.99 13.13 -23.11
CA THR A 477 -6.97 14.22 -23.03
C THR A 477 -7.55 14.34 -21.61
N LEU A 478 -7.79 13.21 -20.95
CA LEU A 478 -8.20 13.18 -19.54
C LEU A 478 -7.10 13.70 -18.62
N LEU A 479 -5.82 13.42 -18.91
CA LEU A 479 -4.69 13.96 -18.14
C LEU A 479 -4.56 15.49 -18.31
N ALA A 480 -4.82 16.00 -19.52
CA ALA A 480 -4.67 17.41 -19.86
C ALA A 480 -5.81 18.29 -19.32
N ALA A 481 -7.01 17.73 -19.28
CA ALA A 481 -8.22 18.42 -18.85
C ALA A 481 -9.01 17.53 -17.87
N PRO A 482 -8.50 17.29 -16.64
CA PRO A 482 -8.96 16.24 -15.73
C PRO A 482 -10.29 16.53 -15.04
N THR A 483 -11.19 17.27 -15.67
CA THR A 483 -12.54 17.55 -15.18
C THR A 483 -13.56 17.15 -16.24
N ILE A 484 -14.79 16.84 -15.84
CA ILE A 484 -15.87 16.49 -16.78
C ILE A 484 -16.09 17.64 -17.78
N ALA A 485 -16.11 18.88 -17.30
CA ALA A 485 -16.24 20.06 -18.16
C ALA A 485 -15.03 20.21 -19.12
N GLY A 486 -13.83 19.90 -18.65
CA GLY A 486 -12.60 19.99 -19.44
C GLY A 486 -12.54 18.96 -20.57
N VAL A 487 -12.84 17.69 -20.29
CA VAL A 487 -12.82 16.64 -21.32
C VAL A 487 -13.92 16.82 -22.36
N LEU A 488 -15.10 17.32 -21.95
CA LEU A 488 -16.19 17.66 -22.87
C LEU A 488 -15.80 18.81 -23.80
N ALA A 489 -15.20 19.87 -23.27
CA ALA A 489 -14.72 20.98 -24.09
C ALA A 489 -13.62 20.55 -25.09
N ALA A 490 -12.71 19.66 -24.68
CA ALA A 490 -11.64 19.15 -25.52
C ALA A 490 -12.12 18.23 -26.66
N THR A 491 -13.22 17.50 -26.44
CA THR A 491 -13.83 16.59 -27.42
C THR A 491 -14.82 17.30 -28.35
N ASP A 492 -15.55 18.30 -27.86
CA ASP A 492 -16.43 19.13 -28.69
C ASP A 492 -15.63 20.04 -29.65
N GLY A 493 -14.41 20.42 -29.27
CA GLY A 493 -13.49 21.17 -30.13
C GLY A 493 -12.89 20.39 -31.30
N THR A 494 -13.00 19.05 -31.30
CA THR A 494 -12.47 18.18 -32.38
C THR A 494 -13.51 17.82 -33.43
N GLU A 495 -14.82 17.95 -33.15
CA GLU A 495 -15.90 17.70 -34.12
C GLU A 495 -16.26 18.93 -34.98
N ALA A 496 -15.78 20.13 -34.63
CA ALA A 496 -16.14 21.39 -35.30
C ALA A 496 -15.07 21.95 -36.25
N ALA A 497 -13.95 21.24 -36.46
CA ALA A 497 -12.81 21.73 -37.24
C ALA A 497 -12.62 20.96 -38.56
N ASP A 498 -13.63 20.97 -39.42
CA ASP A 498 -13.49 20.75 -40.86
C ASP A 498 -14.07 21.96 -41.59
N ASP A 499 -13.38 23.10 -41.49
CA ASP A 499 -13.41 24.19 -42.48
C ASP A 499 -12.44 25.34 -42.08
N GLY A 500 -11.34 25.48 -42.83
CA GLY A 500 -10.73 26.77 -43.21
C GLY A 500 -9.95 27.63 -42.18
N ALA A 501 -8.62 27.46 -42.18
CA ALA A 501 -7.53 28.46 -42.06
C ALA A 501 -7.58 29.67 -41.08
N ASP A 502 -6.51 29.74 -40.26
CA ASP A 502 -5.79 30.90 -39.70
C ASP A 502 -6.53 31.94 -38.82
N GLN A 503 -6.56 31.71 -37.49
CA GLN A 503 -6.04 32.64 -36.46
C GLN A 503 -6.02 32.00 -35.05
N PRO A 504 -5.14 32.45 -34.13
CA PRO A 504 -4.78 31.70 -32.92
C PRO A 504 -5.81 31.89 -31.79
N SER A 505 -6.49 30.80 -31.42
CA SER A 505 -7.39 30.77 -30.26
C SER A 505 -6.61 30.53 -28.95
N SER A 506 -6.92 31.35 -27.96
CA SER A 506 -6.40 31.34 -26.59
C SER A 506 -6.59 30.00 -25.85
N GLY A 507 -5.55 29.15 -25.88
CA GLY A 507 -4.82 28.69 -24.70
C GLY A 507 -5.47 27.67 -23.75
N THR A 508 -5.73 26.45 -24.21
CA THR A 508 -5.68 25.27 -23.32
C THR A 508 -4.21 24.82 -23.22
N PRO A 509 -3.62 24.66 -22.01
CA PRO A 509 -2.21 24.24 -21.90
C PRO A 509 -2.01 22.86 -22.54
N SER A 510 -1.00 22.74 -23.40
CA SER A 510 -0.59 21.45 -23.97
C SER A 510 -0.14 20.50 -22.84
N ALA A 511 -0.48 19.21 -22.92
CA ALA A 511 0.01 18.17 -21.98
C ALA A 511 1.56 18.03 -21.98
N PHE A 512 2.19 18.58 -23.02
CA PHE A 512 3.63 18.67 -23.19
C PHE A 512 4.21 20.06 -22.87
N ALA A 513 3.41 20.93 -22.23
CA ALA A 513 3.86 22.26 -21.88
C ALA A 513 5.11 22.19 -20.97
N PRO A 514 6.10 23.07 -21.19
CA PRO A 514 7.37 23.07 -20.46
C PRO A 514 7.21 23.16 -18.94
N LEU A 515 6.17 23.84 -18.49
CA LEU A 515 5.76 23.90 -17.09
C LEU A 515 4.35 23.32 -16.98
N LEU A 516 4.27 22.18 -16.30
CA LEU A 516 3.04 21.42 -16.13
C LEU A 516 2.48 21.63 -14.72
N PRO A 517 1.34 22.31 -14.55
CA PRO A 517 0.68 22.39 -13.25
C PRO A 517 0.10 21.03 -12.87
N LEU A 518 0.74 20.33 -11.92
CA LEU A 518 0.20 19.08 -11.36
C LEU A 518 -0.89 19.39 -10.33
N ARG A 519 -0.67 20.44 -9.53
CA ARG A 519 -1.68 21.11 -8.70
C ARG A 519 -1.29 22.57 -8.58
N ALA A 520 -1.99 23.45 -9.30
CA ALA A 520 -1.72 24.90 -9.27
C ALA A 520 -2.36 25.60 -8.06
N GLU A 521 -3.39 25.00 -7.48
CA GLU A 521 -4.13 25.54 -6.35
C GLU A 521 -3.35 25.38 -5.03
N GLY A 522 -3.55 26.34 -4.11
CA GLY A 522 -2.92 26.37 -2.79
C GLY A 522 -2.18 27.69 -2.50
N GLY A 523 -2.05 28.03 -1.22
CA GLY A 523 -1.38 29.24 -0.75
C GLY A 523 0.09 29.05 -0.34
N ALA A 524 0.57 27.81 -0.26
CA ALA A 524 1.94 27.51 0.15
C ALA A 524 2.97 27.77 -0.97
N THR A 525 4.24 27.94 -0.58
CA THR A 525 5.37 28.01 -1.52
C THR A 525 5.40 26.78 -2.44
N PRO A 526 5.33 26.93 -3.78
CA PRO A 526 5.27 25.81 -4.71
C PRO A 526 6.47 24.87 -4.64
N LEU A 527 6.22 23.58 -4.88
CA LEU A 527 7.24 22.57 -5.12
C LEU A 527 7.42 22.37 -6.63
N PHE A 528 8.64 22.54 -7.13
CA PHE A 528 8.96 22.32 -8.54
C PHE A 528 9.69 20.98 -8.72
N CYS A 529 9.08 20.08 -9.49
CA CYS A 529 9.58 18.73 -9.75
C CYS A 529 10.21 18.64 -11.14
N VAL A 530 11.50 18.32 -11.21
CA VAL A 530 12.29 18.33 -12.45
C VAL A 530 12.28 16.96 -13.11
N HIS A 531 12.04 16.92 -14.43
CA HIS A 531 11.88 15.68 -15.18
C HIS A 531 13.06 14.68 -15.02
N PRO A 532 12.79 13.36 -15.09
CA PRO A 532 13.82 12.34 -15.22
C PRO A 532 14.41 12.32 -16.65
N GLY A 533 15.32 11.38 -16.96
CA GLY A 533 16.03 11.34 -18.25
C GLY A 533 15.11 11.31 -19.48
N ALA A 534 13.93 10.70 -19.33
CA ALA A 534 12.87 10.64 -20.34
C ALA A 534 12.19 11.99 -20.67
N GLY A 535 12.33 13.01 -19.82
CA GLY A 535 11.79 14.35 -20.05
C GLY A 535 10.36 14.61 -19.55
N VAL A 536 9.68 13.61 -18.98
CA VAL A 536 8.27 13.70 -18.58
C VAL A 536 8.09 13.71 -17.07
N SER A 537 7.42 14.74 -16.54
CA SER A 537 7.25 14.95 -15.09
C SER A 537 5.92 14.42 -14.51
N TRP A 538 5.15 13.64 -15.26
CA TRP A 538 3.85 13.09 -14.82
C TRP A 538 3.94 12.14 -13.64
N ARG A 539 5.08 11.45 -13.48
CA ARG A 539 5.31 10.50 -12.39
C ARG A 539 5.25 11.13 -11.00
N TYR A 540 5.37 12.45 -10.90
CA TYR A 540 5.25 13.18 -9.64
C TYR A 540 3.81 13.40 -9.16
N THR A 541 2.78 13.07 -9.96
CA THR A 541 1.38 13.09 -9.49
C THR A 541 1.17 12.19 -8.28
N GLY A 542 1.94 11.10 -8.16
CA GLY A 542 1.93 10.22 -7.00
C GLY A 542 2.29 10.92 -5.68
N LEU A 543 2.92 12.10 -5.70
CA LEU A 543 3.20 12.88 -4.49
C LEU A 543 1.94 13.60 -3.95
N LEU A 544 1.01 14.00 -4.82
CA LEU A 544 -0.09 14.91 -4.48
C LEU A 544 -0.93 14.47 -3.26
N PRO A 545 -1.28 13.18 -3.09
CA PRO A 545 -2.05 12.71 -1.94
C PRO A 545 -1.32 12.87 -0.60
N HIS A 546 0.01 13.04 -0.61
CA HIS A 546 0.85 13.02 0.59
C HIS A 546 1.31 14.41 1.04
N LEU A 547 1.25 15.42 0.15
CA LEU A 547 1.75 16.77 0.41
C LEU A 547 0.73 17.70 1.09
N GLY A 548 -0.53 17.25 1.24
CA GLY A 548 -1.64 18.07 1.73
C GLY A 548 -2.24 18.98 0.64
N GLY A 549 -3.53 19.32 0.77
CA GLY A 549 -4.29 19.99 -0.29
C GLY A 549 -3.90 21.46 -0.59
N ASP A 550 -3.14 22.10 0.29
CA ASP A 550 -2.74 23.52 0.15
C ASP A 550 -1.34 23.71 -0.51
N GLN A 551 -0.67 22.62 -0.90
CA GLN A 551 0.69 22.65 -1.44
C GLN A 551 0.67 22.66 -2.98
N PRO A 552 1.01 23.77 -3.66
CA PRO A 552 1.11 23.77 -5.12
C PRO A 552 2.31 22.93 -5.60
N VAL A 553 2.14 22.22 -6.71
CA VAL A 553 3.16 21.36 -7.32
C VAL A 553 3.19 21.54 -8.83
N TYR A 554 4.36 21.82 -9.37
CA TYR A 554 4.59 22.03 -10.80
C TYR A 554 5.67 21.07 -11.31
N GLY A 555 5.38 20.34 -12.38
CA GLY A 555 6.37 19.54 -13.10
C GLY A 555 7.07 20.37 -14.16
N ILE A 556 8.39 20.31 -14.25
CA ILE A 556 9.18 20.91 -15.34
C ILE A 556 9.44 19.82 -16.36
N GLN A 557 8.94 19.97 -17.58
CA GLN A 557 9.17 19.03 -18.67
C GLN A 557 10.37 19.43 -19.53
N ALA A 558 10.96 18.43 -20.20
CA ALA A 558 12.12 18.69 -21.05
C ALA A 558 11.77 19.54 -22.27
N ALA A 559 12.60 20.55 -22.57
CA ALA A 559 12.56 21.23 -23.87
C ALA A 559 12.77 20.20 -25.00
N GLY A 560 11.99 20.27 -26.08
CA GLY A 560 11.98 19.25 -27.13
C GLY A 560 10.73 18.37 -27.16
N LEU A 561 10.05 18.21 -26.01
CA LEU A 561 8.95 17.26 -25.88
C LEU A 561 7.63 17.75 -26.50
N ASP A 562 7.41 19.07 -26.53
CA ASP A 562 6.24 19.70 -27.16
C ASP A 562 6.32 19.81 -28.69
N GLY A 563 7.47 19.42 -29.28
CA GLY A 563 7.75 19.57 -30.71
C GLY A 563 7.86 21.03 -31.19
N GLY A 564 7.67 22.01 -30.29
CA GLY A 564 7.68 23.43 -30.62
C GLY A 564 9.04 24.09 -30.46
N ARG A 565 9.92 23.53 -29.61
CA ARG A 565 11.28 24.02 -29.37
C ARG A 565 12.30 22.88 -29.40
N PRO A 566 13.53 23.10 -29.88
CA PRO A 566 14.56 22.06 -29.85
C PRO A 566 14.99 21.74 -28.40
N PRO A 567 15.53 20.53 -28.14
CA PRO A 567 16.18 20.21 -26.87
C PRO A 567 17.29 21.20 -26.53
N ALA A 568 17.54 21.37 -25.22
CA ALA A 568 18.57 22.30 -24.75
C ALA A 568 19.96 21.92 -25.31
N PRO A 569 20.74 22.88 -25.84
CA PRO A 569 22.01 22.59 -26.49
C PRO A 569 23.10 22.11 -25.51
N ASP A 570 23.06 22.60 -24.27
CA ASP A 570 24.02 22.33 -23.19
C ASP A 570 23.35 22.45 -21.81
N ALA A 571 24.04 21.98 -20.76
CA ALA A 571 23.52 22.01 -19.39
C ALA A 571 23.25 23.43 -18.84
N PRO A 572 24.14 24.45 -19.03
CA PRO A 572 23.86 25.82 -18.61
C PRO A 572 22.58 26.40 -19.25
N SER A 573 22.35 26.15 -20.54
CA SER A 573 21.14 26.60 -21.24
C SER A 573 19.87 25.93 -20.69
N MET A 574 19.94 24.63 -20.35
CA MET A 574 18.83 23.93 -19.70
C MET A 574 18.51 24.56 -18.34
N VAL A 575 19.52 24.75 -17.50
CA VAL A 575 19.35 25.35 -16.16
C VAL A 575 18.77 26.77 -16.26
N ALA A 576 19.32 27.61 -17.15
CA ALA A 576 18.83 28.96 -17.36
C ALA A 576 17.36 28.98 -17.82
N SER A 577 16.99 28.08 -18.73
CA SER A 577 15.61 27.94 -19.19
C SER A 577 14.67 27.52 -18.06
N TYR A 578 15.06 26.54 -17.24
CA TYR A 578 14.19 26.04 -16.16
C TYR A 578 14.09 27.01 -14.99
N VAL A 579 15.17 27.72 -14.67
CA VAL A 579 15.13 28.85 -13.73
C VAL A 579 14.18 29.94 -14.23
N GLY A 580 14.13 30.19 -15.54
CA GLY A 580 13.15 31.08 -16.17
C GLY A 580 11.71 30.61 -15.92
N LEU A 581 11.42 29.33 -16.18
CA LEU A 581 10.07 28.74 -16.00
C LEU A 581 9.59 28.81 -14.55
N VAL A 582 10.44 28.46 -13.57
CA VAL A 582 10.02 28.53 -12.15
C VAL A 582 9.78 29.96 -11.69
N ARG A 583 10.47 30.94 -12.29
CA ARG A 583 10.28 32.38 -12.01
C ARG A 583 8.98 32.96 -12.54
N GLU A 584 8.42 32.36 -13.59
CA GLU A 584 7.09 32.74 -14.09
C GLU A 584 6.01 32.49 -13.03
N VAL A 585 6.17 31.43 -12.23
CA VAL A 585 5.27 31.09 -11.12
C VAL A 585 5.69 31.74 -9.80
N GLN A 586 6.98 31.76 -9.52
CA GLN A 586 7.54 32.30 -8.28
C GLN A 586 8.74 33.21 -8.59
N PRO A 587 8.52 34.54 -8.71
CA PRO A 587 9.58 35.47 -9.12
C PRO A 587 10.79 35.54 -8.17
N HIS A 588 10.56 35.32 -6.86
CA HIS A 588 11.58 35.37 -5.81
C HIS A 588 11.44 34.20 -4.85
N GLY A 589 12.56 33.79 -4.25
CA GLY A 589 12.60 32.70 -3.29
C GLY A 589 11.78 32.97 -2.02
N PRO A 590 11.56 31.92 -1.19
CA PRO A 590 12.33 30.69 -1.19
C PRO A 590 11.87 29.64 -2.21
N TYR A 591 12.80 29.02 -2.95
CA TYR A 591 12.50 27.95 -3.91
C TYR A 591 12.56 26.56 -3.27
N ARG A 592 11.70 25.64 -3.75
CA ARG A 592 11.66 24.22 -3.38
C ARG A 592 11.80 23.38 -4.64
N LEU A 593 12.86 22.58 -4.72
CA LEU A 593 13.19 21.78 -5.89
C LEU A 593 13.24 20.30 -5.53
N LEU A 594 12.68 19.47 -6.40
CA LEU A 594 12.73 18.01 -6.30
C LEU A 594 13.08 17.42 -7.66
N GLY A 595 13.97 16.44 -7.72
CA GLY A 595 14.33 15.78 -8.98
C GLY A 595 14.61 14.31 -8.80
N TRP A 596 14.14 13.47 -9.73
CA TRP A 596 14.35 12.01 -9.74
C TRP A 596 15.30 11.63 -10.86
N SER A 597 16.24 10.74 -10.55
CA SER A 597 17.22 10.24 -11.50
C SER A 597 17.99 11.42 -12.11
N TYR A 598 17.98 11.56 -13.43
CA TYR A 598 18.52 12.72 -14.14
C TYR A 598 18.07 14.07 -13.57
N GLY A 599 16.80 14.18 -13.18
CA GLY A 599 16.23 15.41 -12.61
C GLY A 599 16.92 15.84 -11.33
N GLY A 600 17.58 14.94 -10.60
CA GLY A 600 18.40 15.26 -9.45
C GLY A 600 19.62 16.13 -9.79
N PHE A 601 20.32 15.85 -10.90
CA PHE A 601 21.41 16.70 -11.40
C PHE A 601 20.92 18.10 -11.71
N VAL A 602 19.81 18.17 -12.43
CA VAL A 602 19.23 19.42 -12.90
C VAL A 602 18.71 20.23 -11.71
N ALA A 603 18.02 19.61 -10.75
CA ALA A 603 17.53 20.26 -9.55
C ALA A 603 18.68 20.84 -8.70
N HIS A 604 19.79 20.11 -8.53
CA HIS A 604 20.98 20.61 -7.84
C HIS A 604 21.61 21.81 -8.57
N ALA A 605 21.79 21.70 -9.89
CA ALA A 605 22.35 22.79 -10.69
C ALA A 605 21.43 24.04 -10.73
N MET A 606 20.11 23.84 -10.79
CA MET A 606 19.13 24.93 -10.63
C MET A 606 19.23 25.59 -9.25
N ALA A 607 19.34 24.79 -8.19
CA ALA A 607 19.48 25.30 -6.83
C ALA A 607 20.73 26.19 -6.69
N ARG A 608 21.86 25.75 -7.25
CA ARG A 608 23.11 26.53 -7.32
C ARG A 608 22.95 27.81 -8.12
N ALA A 609 22.38 27.73 -9.32
CA ALA A 609 22.18 28.90 -10.16
C ALA A 609 21.28 29.95 -9.50
N LEU A 610 20.28 29.53 -8.72
CA LEU A 610 19.45 30.41 -7.91
C LEU A 610 20.27 31.04 -6.76
N GLN A 611 21.08 30.27 -6.05
CA GLN A 611 21.96 30.79 -4.96
C GLN A 611 23.00 31.79 -5.46
N ASP A 612 23.62 31.52 -6.62
CA ASP A 612 24.59 32.41 -7.23
C ASP A 612 23.95 33.74 -7.69
N GLN A 613 22.63 33.75 -7.88
CA GLN A 613 21.81 34.93 -8.15
C GLN A 613 21.24 35.59 -6.87
N GLY A 614 21.62 35.11 -5.68
CA GLY A 614 21.20 35.66 -4.40
C GLY A 614 19.83 35.20 -3.90
N GLU A 615 19.23 34.19 -4.55
CA GLU A 615 17.93 33.64 -4.15
C GLU A 615 18.07 32.55 -3.08
N ARG A 616 17.08 32.45 -2.19
CA ARG A 616 17.02 31.37 -1.19
C ARG A 616 16.43 30.11 -1.79
N VAL A 617 17.07 28.96 -1.58
CA VAL A 617 16.51 27.62 -1.83
C VAL A 617 16.31 26.97 -0.47
N GLU A 618 15.07 26.65 -0.11
CA GLU A 618 14.73 26.12 1.21
C GLU A 618 14.56 24.62 1.27
N LEU A 619 14.33 23.97 0.12
CA LEU A 619 14.30 22.53 0.00
C LEU A 619 14.96 22.12 -1.33
N LEU A 620 15.94 21.22 -1.23
CA LEU A 620 16.45 20.47 -2.36
C LEU A 620 16.30 18.97 -2.03
N ALA A 621 15.44 18.29 -2.78
CA ALA A 621 15.20 16.86 -2.66
C ALA A 621 15.66 16.12 -3.92
N MET A 622 16.40 15.04 -3.74
CA MET A 622 17.00 14.26 -4.81
C MET A 622 16.59 12.79 -4.65
N LEU A 623 15.81 12.29 -5.61
CA LEU A 623 15.33 10.92 -5.64
C LEU A 623 16.30 10.10 -6.50
N ASP A 624 17.08 9.26 -5.84
CA ASP A 624 18.04 8.30 -6.40
C ASP A 624 18.84 8.88 -7.57
N ALA A 625 19.37 10.09 -7.37
CA ALA A 625 20.14 10.79 -8.38
C ALA A 625 21.43 10.01 -8.66
N PRO A 626 21.78 9.72 -9.92
CA PRO A 626 23.01 9.00 -10.25
C PRO A 626 24.24 9.75 -9.73
N GLN A 627 25.37 9.04 -9.62
CA GLN A 627 26.63 9.66 -9.23
C GLN A 627 27.04 10.75 -10.26
N PRO A 628 27.66 11.86 -9.82
CA PRO A 628 28.29 12.80 -10.73
C PRO A 628 29.31 12.11 -11.65
N TYR A 629 29.37 12.52 -12.92
CA TYR A 629 30.03 11.80 -14.01
C TYR A 629 31.56 11.63 -13.91
N GLY A 630 32.23 12.12 -12.85
CA GLY A 630 33.67 11.89 -12.64
C GLY A 630 34.54 12.14 -13.88
N ASP A 631 35.57 11.31 -14.08
CA ASP A 631 36.40 11.28 -15.31
C ASP A 631 35.76 10.40 -16.42
N ASP A 632 34.54 9.90 -16.23
CA ASP A 632 33.90 8.96 -17.15
C ASP A 632 33.30 9.68 -18.37
N ALA A 633 33.78 9.31 -19.56
CA ALA A 633 33.32 9.88 -20.82
C ALA A 633 31.93 9.37 -21.21
N TYR A 634 31.16 10.20 -21.91
CA TYR A 634 29.86 9.82 -22.50
C TYR A 634 30.00 8.61 -23.45
N ASP A 635 29.44 7.46 -23.06
CA ASP A 635 29.35 6.27 -23.92
C ASP A 635 28.04 6.29 -24.73
N THR A 636 28.17 6.55 -26.03
CA THR A 636 27.04 6.57 -26.97
C THR A 636 26.33 5.21 -27.06
N ALA A 637 27.07 4.10 -26.98
CA ALA A 637 26.46 2.77 -27.07
C ALA A 637 25.66 2.43 -25.79
N ALA A 638 26.17 2.82 -24.62
CA ALA A 638 25.42 2.69 -23.37
C ALA A 638 24.16 3.57 -23.37
N ALA A 639 24.27 4.81 -23.86
CA ALA A 639 23.13 5.71 -23.98
C ALA A 639 22.03 5.14 -24.88
N GLU A 640 22.37 4.59 -26.05
CA GLU A 640 21.37 3.96 -26.93
C GLU A 640 20.69 2.75 -26.28
N ARG A 641 21.41 1.93 -25.51
CA ARG A 641 20.81 0.81 -24.74
C ARG A 641 19.81 1.30 -23.70
N GLN A 642 20.15 2.36 -22.98
CA GLN A 642 19.24 2.96 -21.98
C GLN A 642 17.98 3.54 -22.64
N VAL A 643 18.12 4.19 -23.80
CA VAL A 643 16.99 4.73 -24.57
C VAL A 643 16.09 3.58 -25.04
N ALA A 644 16.65 2.51 -25.60
CA ALA A 644 15.87 1.34 -26.02
C ALA A 644 15.11 0.70 -24.86
N ALA A 645 15.78 0.49 -23.72
CA ALA A 645 15.17 -0.08 -22.52
C ALA A 645 14.01 0.79 -21.99
N LEU A 646 14.17 2.12 -22.00
CA LEU A 646 13.09 3.04 -21.62
C LEU A 646 11.90 2.91 -22.58
N LEU A 647 12.13 2.95 -23.89
CA LEU A 647 11.05 2.89 -24.88
C LEU A 647 10.27 1.58 -24.78
N MET A 648 10.96 0.47 -24.53
CA MET A 648 10.31 -0.81 -24.24
C MET A 648 9.41 -0.72 -23.01
N ARG A 649 9.88 -0.15 -21.89
CA ARG A 649 9.06 0.05 -20.68
C ARG A 649 7.87 0.98 -20.92
N VAL A 650 8.07 2.09 -21.62
CA VAL A 650 7.02 3.06 -21.96
C VAL A 650 5.98 2.42 -22.88
N ALA A 651 6.38 1.51 -23.76
CA ALA A 651 5.49 0.75 -24.64
C ALA A 651 4.86 -0.50 -24.01
N GLY A 652 5.09 -0.77 -22.71
CA GLY A 652 4.59 -1.97 -22.04
C GLY A 652 5.19 -3.27 -22.59
N LEU A 653 6.43 -3.21 -23.11
CA LEU A 653 7.17 -4.37 -23.60
C LEU A 653 8.08 -4.92 -22.50
N PRO A 654 8.19 -6.26 -22.37
CA PRO A 654 9.06 -6.89 -21.38
C PRO A 654 10.52 -6.55 -21.69
N VAL A 655 11.28 -6.14 -20.66
CA VAL A 655 12.72 -5.91 -20.75
C VAL A 655 13.43 -7.12 -20.14
N ASP A 656 14.03 -7.96 -20.99
CA ASP A 656 14.89 -9.06 -20.54
C ASP A 656 16.31 -8.53 -20.26
N THR A 657 16.77 -8.63 -19.02
CA THR A 657 18.09 -8.14 -18.59
C THR A 657 19.24 -9.03 -19.04
N GLY A 658 18.97 -10.23 -19.57
CA GLY A 658 19.98 -11.21 -20.01
C GLY A 658 20.19 -11.33 -21.53
N ALA A 659 19.39 -10.64 -22.35
CA ALA A 659 19.46 -10.68 -23.81
C ALA A 659 19.97 -9.36 -24.41
N GLU A 660 20.53 -9.39 -25.62
CA GLU A 660 20.94 -8.19 -26.35
C GLU A 660 19.68 -7.35 -26.67
N LEU A 661 19.61 -6.14 -26.11
CA LEU A 661 18.46 -5.25 -26.30
C LEU A 661 18.33 -4.85 -27.78
N PRO A 662 17.10 -4.81 -28.33
CA PRO A 662 16.87 -4.32 -29.68
C PRO A 662 17.31 -2.85 -29.81
N GLY A 663 17.69 -2.43 -31.02
CA GLY A 663 18.03 -1.04 -31.26
C GLY A 663 16.81 -0.13 -31.12
N VAL A 664 17.02 1.16 -30.83
CA VAL A 664 15.93 2.14 -30.70
C VAL A 664 15.02 2.16 -31.92
N GLY A 665 15.58 2.03 -33.13
CA GLY A 665 14.79 1.93 -34.38
C GLY A 665 13.85 0.72 -34.39
N ASP A 666 14.35 -0.45 -33.99
CA ASP A 666 13.56 -1.69 -33.93
C ASP A 666 12.42 -1.58 -32.91
N VAL A 667 12.66 -0.92 -31.77
CA VAL A 667 11.63 -0.67 -30.75
C VAL A 667 10.56 0.29 -31.27
N LEU A 668 10.94 1.35 -31.99
CA LEU A 668 9.98 2.29 -32.60
C LEU A 668 9.10 1.61 -33.64
N ASP A 669 9.67 0.73 -34.47
CA ASP A 669 8.93 0.00 -35.49
C ASP A 669 8.01 -1.08 -34.87
N LEU A 670 8.41 -1.67 -33.73
CA LEU A 670 7.57 -2.57 -32.95
C LEU A 670 6.38 -1.83 -32.31
N ILE A 671 6.59 -0.62 -31.80
CA ILE A 671 5.52 0.25 -31.28
C ILE A 671 4.54 0.58 -32.40
N ASP A 672 5.03 0.97 -33.57
CA ASP A 672 4.19 1.30 -34.73
C ASP A 672 3.34 0.11 -35.18
N SER A 673 3.95 -1.06 -35.27
CA SER A 673 3.27 -2.30 -35.64
C SER A 673 2.19 -2.70 -34.64
N LYS A 674 2.44 -2.50 -33.34
CA LYS A 674 1.47 -2.75 -32.27
C LYS A 674 0.31 -1.76 -32.33
N VAL A 675 0.58 -0.47 -32.41
CA VAL A 675 -0.45 0.58 -32.51
C VAL A 675 -1.30 0.40 -33.77
N ALA A 676 -0.70 -0.02 -34.88
CA ALA A 676 -1.43 -0.32 -36.11
C ALA A 676 -2.34 -1.55 -35.99
N ALA A 677 -1.95 -2.56 -35.22
CA ALA A 677 -2.75 -3.77 -34.98
C ALA A 677 -3.86 -3.55 -33.94
N ASP A 678 -3.57 -2.78 -32.90
CA ASP A 678 -4.48 -2.37 -31.84
C ASP A 678 -4.04 -0.99 -31.30
N PRO A 679 -4.79 0.08 -31.58
CA PRO A 679 -4.47 1.43 -31.10
C PRO A 679 -4.38 1.58 -29.57
N THR A 680 -4.85 0.60 -28.80
CA THR A 680 -4.79 0.57 -27.32
C THR A 680 -3.62 -0.24 -26.77
N SER A 681 -2.87 -0.94 -27.63
CA SER A 681 -1.79 -1.85 -27.23
C SER A 681 -0.49 -1.16 -26.81
N SER A 682 -0.38 0.15 -27.03
CA SER A 682 0.72 1.00 -26.55
C SER A 682 0.16 2.34 -26.10
N PRO A 683 0.62 2.88 -24.96
CA PRO A 683 0.17 4.19 -24.46
C PRO A 683 0.79 5.37 -25.24
N VAL A 684 1.75 5.11 -26.13
CA VAL A 684 2.41 6.12 -26.97
C VAL A 684 2.41 5.73 -28.44
N THR A 685 2.30 6.73 -29.31
CA THR A 685 2.49 6.58 -30.76
C THR A 685 3.99 6.48 -31.10
N ARG A 686 4.32 5.98 -32.29
CA ARG A 686 5.70 6.00 -32.82
C ARG A 686 6.33 7.39 -32.78
N ALA A 687 5.58 8.43 -33.15
CA ALA A 687 6.06 9.81 -33.16
C ALA A 687 6.37 10.33 -31.75
N GLN A 688 5.51 10.03 -30.76
CA GLN A 688 5.74 10.39 -29.36
C GLN A 688 6.92 9.61 -28.77
N ALA A 689 7.04 8.32 -29.08
CA ALA A 689 8.16 7.48 -28.67
C ALA A 689 9.48 8.01 -29.25
N ALA A 690 9.49 8.45 -30.51
CA ALA A 690 10.67 9.07 -31.13
C ALA A 690 11.05 10.39 -30.44
N ALA A 691 10.08 11.24 -30.10
CA ALA A 691 10.34 12.48 -29.37
C ALA A 691 10.92 12.22 -27.97
N ILE A 692 10.40 11.22 -27.24
CA ILE A 692 10.95 10.79 -25.95
C ILE A 692 12.40 10.28 -26.11
N ALA A 693 12.66 9.51 -27.16
CA ALA A 693 13.99 9.00 -27.47
C ALA A 693 15.00 10.13 -27.72
N ASP A 694 14.63 11.12 -28.54
CA ASP A 694 15.50 12.24 -28.88
C ASP A 694 15.79 13.13 -27.67
N VAL A 695 14.78 13.36 -26.82
CA VAL A 695 14.94 14.06 -25.54
C VAL A 695 15.90 13.30 -24.61
N MET A 696 15.72 11.99 -24.45
CA MET A 696 16.59 11.20 -23.57
C MET A 696 18.02 11.14 -24.10
N ARG A 697 18.22 10.96 -25.41
CA ARG A 697 19.55 11.06 -26.04
C ARG A 697 20.22 12.39 -25.74
N ASN A 698 19.48 13.49 -25.91
CA ASN A 698 20.00 14.81 -25.62
C ASN A 698 20.39 14.95 -24.14
N ASN A 699 19.50 14.53 -23.23
CA ASN A 699 19.72 14.61 -21.79
C ASN A 699 20.96 13.80 -21.37
N LEU A 700 21.11 12.57 -21.85
CA LEU A 700 22.29 11.74 -21.59
C LEU A 700 23.58 12.35 -22.17
N ARG A 701 23.52 12.94 -23.37
CA ARG A 701 24.65 13.63 -24.01
C ARG A 701 25.13 14.83 -23.20
N ILE A 702 24.21 15.61 -22.63
CA ILE A 702 24.57 16.79 -21.83
C ILE A 702 24.80 16.46 -20.35
N ALA A 703 24.43 15.26 -19.89
CA ALA A 703 24.54 14.84 -18.49
C ALA A 703 25.96 15.06 -17.88
N PRO A 704 27.07 14.76 -18.58
CA PRO A 704 28.41 15.00 -18.05
C PRO A 704 28.75 16.48 -17.84
N GLN A 705 27.98 17.40 -18.42
CA GLN A 705 28.20 18.85 -18.28
C GLN A 705 27.61 19.43 -17.00
N PHE A 706 26.83 18.65 -16.24
CA PHE A 706 26.35 19.04 -14.91
C PHE A 706 27.46 18.81 -13.86
N GLU A 707 28.54 19.61 -13.94
CA GLU A 707 29.60 19.59 -12.94
C GLU A 707 29.04 20.10 -11.60
N PRO A 708 28.97 19.26 -10.55
CA PRO A 708 28.31 19.64 -9.31
C PRO A 708 29.16 20.63 -8.49
N GLY A 709 28.70 21.88 -8.41
CA GLY A 709 29.22 22.86 -7.44
C GLY A 709 28.83 22.52 -5.99
N ALA A 710 29.24 23.34 -5.02
CA ALA A 710 28.88 23.11 -3.61
C ALA A 710 27.59 23.84 -3.23
N PHE A 711 26.49 23.13 -2.96
CA PHE A 711 25.18 23.71 -2.58
C PHE A 711 25.15 24.18 -1.12
N ASP A 712 24.68 25.41 -0.88
CA ASP A 712 24.59 26.03 0.45
C ASP A 712 23.26 25.68 1.13
N GLY A 713 23.14 24.49 1.71
CA GLY A 713 21.94 24.05 2.42
C GLY A 713 21.93 22.56 2.70
N ASP A 714 20.89 22.10 3.38
CA ASP A 714 20.64 20.67 3.60
C ASP A 714 19.98 20.05 2.35
N VAL A 715 20.28 18.78 2.08
CA VAL A 715 19.71 18.01 0.96
C VAL A 715 19.00 16.78 1.50
N LEU A 716 17.78 16.55 1.00
CA LEU A 716 17.04 15.32 1.26
C LEU A 716 17.31 14.34 0.12
N PHE A 717 18.11 13.32 0.37
CA PHE A 717 18.49 12.32 -0.63
C PHE A 717 17.74 11.02 -0.36
N PHE A 718 17.02 10.51 -1.35
CA PHE A 718 16.33 9.22 -1.27
C PHE A 718 17.10 8.19 -2.10
N GLY A 719 17.69 7.18 -1.48
CA GLY A 719 18.43 6.12 -2.18
C GLY A 719 17.58 4.88 -2.38
N ALA A 720 17.67 4.25 -3.56
CA ALA A 720 17.09 2.92 -3.79
C ALA A 720 17.87 1.83 -3.02
N ASP A 721 17.18 0.93 -2.32
CA ASP A 721 17.74 -0.05 -1.36
C ASP A 721 17.66 -1.53 -1.85
N ASP A 722 17.37 -1.76 -3.13
CA ASP A 722 17.41 -3.11 -3.73
C ASP A 722 18.66 -3.31 -4.60
N GLU A 723 19.62 -4.08 -4.09
CA GLU A 723 20.90 -4.39 -4.76
C GLU A 723 20.78 -5.44 -5.88
N THR A 724 19.59 -6.03 -6.13
CA THR A 724 19.43 -7.07 -7.17
C THR A 724 19.41 -6.54 -8.62
N ALA A 725 19.57 -5.23 -8.84
CA ALA A 725 19.58 -4.61 -10.17
C ALA A 725 20.99 -4.31 -10.76
N ALA A 726 22.06 -4.73 -10.09
CA ALA A 726 23.44 -4.44 -10.51
C ALA A 726 24.02 -5.48 -11.50
N ASP A 727 23.37 -5.71 -12.65
CA ASP A 727 23.88 -6.64 -13.68
C ASP A 727 24.03 -6.00 -15.07
N GLY A 728 24.33 -4.70 -15.13
CA GLY A 728 24.66 -3.99 -16.37
C GLY A 728 25.90 -3.11 -16.21
N PRO A 729 27.11 -3.51 -16.68
CA PRO A 729 28.26 -2.61 -16.65
C PRO A 729 27.96 -1.33 -17.46
N GLY A 730 28.04 -0.17 -16.79
CA GLY A 730 27.95 1.16 -17.40
C GLY A 730 26.66 1.96 -17.18
N ASP A 731 25.65 1.45 -16.45
CA ASP A 731 24.46 2.23 -16.08
C ASP A 731 24.65 2.95 -14.73
N LEU A 732 24.91 4.26 -14.77
CA LEU A 732 25.07 5.11 -13.58
C LEU A 732 23.81 5.15 -12.71
N ALA A 733 22.63 4.85 -13.27
CA ALA A 733 21.37 4.85 -12.55
C ALA A 733 21.24 3.71 -11.52
N VAL A 734 22.07 2.66 -11.62
CA VAL A 734 22.01 1.48 -10.72
C VAL A 734 23.29 1.25 -9.93
N GLN A 735 24.26 2.17 -10.00
CA GLN A 735 25.50 2.06 -9.21
C GLN A 735 25.24 2.29 -7.71
N PRO A 736 25.89 1.53 -6.80
CA PRO A 736 25.79 1.76 -5.36
C PRO A 736 26.53 3.05 -4.94
N GLY A 737 26.33 3.52 -3.71
CA GLY A 737 27.13 4.64 -3.15
C GLY A 737 26.80 6.03 -3.68
N LYS A 738 25.62 6.23 -4.28
CA LYS A 738 25.20 7.52 -4.87
C LYS A 738 25.19 8.66 -3.86
N ALA A 739 24.61 8.46 -2.67
CA ALA A 739 24.53 9.51 -1.66
C ALA A 739 25.92 10.00 -1.24
N ASP A 740 26.87 9.07 -1.03
CA ASP A 740 28.26 9.39 -0.68
C ASP A 740 28.97 10.20 -1.78
N ALA A 741 28.71 9.89 -3.05
CA ALA A 741 29.24 10.67 -4.17
C ALA A 741 28.71 12.11 -4.20
N TRP A 742 27.50 12.36 -3.69
CA TRP A 742 26.91 13.70 -3.61
C TRP A 742 27.31 14.50 -2.36
N ARG A 743 27.74 13.84 -1.27
CA ARG A 743 28.12 14.51 -0.01
C ARG A 743 29.15 15.66 -0.19
N PRO A 744 30.21 15.55 -1.02
CA PRO A 744 31.16 16.65 -1.23
C PRO A 744 30.55 17.91 -1.86
N HIS A 745 29.38 17.80 -2.48
CA HIS A 745 28.70 18.86 -3.23
C HIS A 745 27.56 19.51 -2.42
N VAL A 746 27.49 19.25 -1.11
CA VAL A 746 26.52 19.79 -0.17
C VAL A 746 27.28 20.40 1.02
N ARG A 747 27.12 21.70 1.28
CA ARG A 747 27.77 22.38 2.43
C ARG A 747 27.00 22.18 3.74
N GLY A 748 25.71 21.85 3.69
CA GLY A 748 24.90 21.46 4.84
C GLY A 748 24.93 19.95 5.08
N THR A 749 23.84 19.41 5.61
CA THR A 749 23.66 17.97 5.86
C THR A 749 22.94 17.32 4.69
N LEU A 750 23.54 16.26 4.12
CA LEU A 750 22.85 15.35 3.23
C LEU A 750 22.14 14.28 4.07
N HIS A 751 20.83 14.41 4.19
CA HIS A 751 19.93 13.48 4.87
C HIS A 751 19.55 12.35 3.92
N GLU A 752 20.13 11.19 4.11
CA GLU A 752 19.87 10.01 3.28
C GLU A 752 18.72 9.18 3.87
N LEU A 753 17.74 8.85 3.03
CA LEU A 753 16.64 7.94 3.33
C LEU A 753 16.65 6.78 2.33
N ALA A 754 16.82 5.57 2.83
CA ALA A 754 16.68 4.36 2.03
C ALA A 754 15.21 4.10 1.70
N VAL A 755 14.93 3.84 0.42
CA VAL A 755 13.60 3.50 -0.10
C VAL A 755 13.64 2.05 -0.61
N PRO A 756 12.80 1.14 -0.08
CA PRO A 756 12.87 -0.29 -0.36
C PRO A 756 12.30 -0.63 -1.76
N CYS A 757 13.04 -0.23 -2.79
CA CYS A 757 12.70 -0.39 -4.21
C CYS A 757 13.96 -0.26 -5.07
N GLY A 758 13.88 -0.64 -6.35
CA GLY A 758 14.91 -0.32 -7.34
C GLY A 758 14.80 1.10 -7.89
N HIS A 759 15.79 1.52 -8.69
CA HIS A 759 15.88 2.87 -9.26
C HIS A 759 14.61 3.29 -10.02
N TYR A 760 14.07 2.37 -10.83
CA TYR A 760 12.95 2.65 -11.73
C TYR A 760 11.60 2.61 -11.01
N GLU A 761 11.54 1.99 -9.83
CA GLU A 761 10.36 1.83 -8.99
C GLU A 761 10.17 3.01 -8.02
N MET A 762 11.14 3.92 -7.90
CA MET A 762 11.11 5.10 -7.01
C MET A 762 9.85 5.98 -7.12
N THR A 763 9.18 5.96 -8.29
CA THR A 763 7.94 6.73 -8.52
C THR A 763 6.68 5.88 -8.58
N GLU A 764 6.76 4.59 -8.23
CA GLU A 764 5.62 3.71 -8.09
C GLU A 764 4.87 3.97 -6.77
N PRO A 765 3.59 3.54 -6.64
CA PRO A 765 2.71 3.97 -5.54
C PRO A 765 3.26 3.77 -4.12
N GLU A 766 3.95 2.65 -3.84
CA GLU A 766 4.50 2.37 -2.52
C GLU A 766 5.76 3.24 -2.21
N PRO A 767 6.79 3.28 -3.08
CA PRO A 767 7.94 4.18 -2.89
C PRO A 767 7.58 5.67 -2.86
N ILE A 768 6.74 6.14 -3.78
CA ILE A 768 6.39 7.56 -3.88
C ILE A 768 5.57 8.05 -2.68
N ALA A 769 4.86 7.15 -2.00
CA ALA A 769 4.15 7.47 -0.76
C ALA A 769 5.11 7.71 0.42
N LEU A 770 6.19 6.91 0.53
CA LEU A 770 7.24 7.10 1.54
C LEU A 770 7.98 8.42 1.30
N ILE A 771 8.35 8.67 0.04
CA ILE A 771 8.99 9.92 -0.37
C ILE A 771 8.06 11.11 -0.11
N GLY A 772 6.78 11.00 -0.48
CA GLY A 772 5.77 12.03 -0.29
C GLY A 772 5.59 12.42 1.18
N LYS A 773 5.61 11.46 2.11
CA LYS A 773 5.56 11.72 3.55
C LYS A 773 6.77 12.53 4.04
N ALA A 774 7.98 12.08 3.69
CA ALA A 774 9.22 12.75 4.10
C ALA A 774 9.35 14.16 3.49
N VAL A 775 8.97 14.32 2.22
CA VAL A 775 8.89 15.64 1.58
C VAL A 775 7.85 16.51 2.29
N ALA A 776 6.66 15.99 2.61
CA ALA A 776 5.64 16.75 3.34
C ALA A 776 6.12 17.20 4.74
N GLU A 777 6.92 16.39 5.43
CA GLU A 777 7.57 16.78 6.69
C GLU A 777 8.57 17.91 6.49
N ALA A 778 9.46 17.79 5.49
CA ALA A 778 10.42 18.84 5.16
C ALA A 778 9.75 20.16 4.78
N LEU A 779 8.63 20.11 4.05
CA LEU A 779 7.86 21.29 3.63
C LEU A 779 7.17 22.02 4.80
N ARG A 780 6.87 21.32 5.91
CA ARG A 780 6.27 21.91 7.13
C ARG A 780 7.30 22.66 8.00
N GLY A 781 8.60 22.50 7.72
CA GLY A 781 9.69 23.09 8.46
C GLY A 781 9.98 22.36 9.79
N THR A 782 11.24 22.00 10.02
CA THR A 782 11.68 21.43 11.30
C THR A 782 11.65 22.50 12.41
N PRO A 783 11.12 22.24 13.61
CA PRO A 783 11.28 23.12 14.76
C PRO A 783 12.77 23.19 15.14
N ASP A 784 13.38 24.37 14.96
CA ASP A 784 14.54 24.91 15.67
C ASP A 784 15.66 23.91 16.06
N SER A 785 16.68 23.79 15.21
CA SER A 785 17.94 23.08 15.43
C SER A 785 18.86 23.80 16.45
N ARG A 786 18.37 24.03 17.67
CA ARG A 786 19.18 24.49 18.81
C ARG A 786 18.84 23.74 20.11
N ARG A 787 19.08 22.42 20.12
CA ARG A 787 19.41 21.70 21.35
C ARG A 787 20.65 20.83 21.15
N PRO A 788 21.65 20.90 22.05
CA PRO A 788 22.84 20.05 21.95
C PRO A 788 22.49 18.61 22.32
N VAL A 789 23.00 17.67 21.53
CA VAL A 789 22.98 16.22 21.78
C VAL A 789 23.85 15.89 23.01
N PRO A 790 23.48 14.90 23.86
CA PRO A 790 24.30 14.47 24.99
C PRO A 790 25.57 13.75 24.49
N ASP A 791 26.74 14.12 25.03
CA ASP A 791 28.05 13.52 24.75
C ASP A 791 28.08 12.01 25.07
N PRO A 792 28.40 11.12 24.11
CA PRO A 792 28.54 9.70 24.34
C PRO A 792 30.02 9.35 24.54
N ARG A 793 30.51 9.36 25.80
CA ARG A 793 31.74 8.62 26.14
C ARG A 793 31.63 7.86 27.46
N PRO A 794 32.05 6.58 27.49
CA PRO A 794 32.08 5.79 28.71
C PRO A 794 33.38 6.01 29.51
N GLY A 795 33.25 6.06 30.84
CA GLY A 795 34.25 5.59 31.81
C GLY A 795 35.62 6.26 31.87
N ARG A 796 35.82 7.11 32.89
CA ARG A 796 37.12 7.28 33.55
C ARG A 796 36.93 6.96 35.04
N PRO A 797 37.72 6.06 35.65
CA PRO A 797 37.56 5.72 37.06
C PRO A 797 38.16 6.80 37.95
N ASP A 798 37.48 7.08 39.06
CA ASP A 798 37.94 7.94 40.14
C ASP A 798 39.30 7.50 40.67
N ARG A 799 40.22 8.46 40.82
CA ARG A 799 41.35 8.35 41.77
C ARG A 799 41.02 9.23 42.99
N PRO A 800 41.15 8.71 44.22
CA PRO A 800 41.01 9.50 45.43
C PRO A 800 42.30 10.28 45.69
N GLY A 801 42.16 11.54 46.13
CA GLY A 801 43.27 12.35 46.62
C GLY A 801 43.62 12.03 48.08
N ASP A 802 44.92 11.83 48.30
CA ASP A 802 45.75 12.08 49.49
C ASP A 802 45.18 11.95 50.91
N THR A 803 45.76 11.00 51.65
CA THR A 803 46.35 11.27 52.97
C THR A 803 47.66 10.47 53.14
N ALA A 804 48.74 11.20 53.42
CA ALA A 804 50.07 10.80 53.96
C ALA A 804 51.09 10.14 53.03
#